data_AF-A0A9E1VX22-F1
#
_entry.id   AF-A0A9E1VX22-F1
#
_cell.length_a   1.000
_cell.length_b   1.000
_cell.length_c   1.000
_cell.angle_alpha   90.00
_cell.angle_beta   90.00
_cell.angle_gamma   90.00
#
_symmetry.space_group_name_H-M   'P 1'
#
loop_
_entity.id
_entity.type
_entity.pdbx_description
1 polymer ?
#
loop_
_entity_poly.entity_id
_entity_poly.type
_entity_poly.pdbx_seq_one_letter_code
_entity_poly.pdbx_strand_id
1 'polypeptide(L)'
;MLFIIIPMSMRLDGQDTDAIGLVMSLYFVGMLLGSVYGRHLISRVGHIRIFAACASVATMCALLHSIWSVPLIWGLLRILIGFTNATFFMTMETWLSESSTSENRATVFGSYQFVTYLGLALGQLMLNLAEPQDPILYIYVAMLFCLCMIPVLMSRSGGPRFIEPEPMSLKVLYRTSPLGVVGIMISGICLGAFYNMSSVYGADVGMTKSQIATFMSATMVGGFLLQFPIGKLADSFDRRTVLVMTLLLACLAAMVLPIMAVRDEMAITIACAVILSGALACVYPIALADAFDRLKPTEMVAASGKLILAYALGGAIGPYTSSLMMKHMGPDALFGYLIVASLILVAFVMYRMSIRSAVPDALQESFVVQGLTPMATELDPRTEYNSLDDTGIAAETVLLLAEENPDDVVEIAVSVALNQPEEAANIAQATAYQYPEQAVALAIALADELPHLKLDIITNVAGSAPQSGADLARYMCDLIKQQKLEPHASFNALSRLTLKLLDEAPQQAAEIAAIVSHEIADDMPELVAKIAVLAARAAPDQRVEIATSVTQEVPNASVEIATGVAETIAASPDEELHTFLASEEDENYVGEGAELAIALGQEAPNQAFDIATAVAEVLPEDAAQVAESIAQTDPDHASDLVDSISEVVPEMADEVMYAVASSLPEQAEALLQEVLSDAESSQ
;
A
#
# COMPACT_ATOMS: atom_id res chain seq x y z
N MET A 1 -26.66 11.50 -9.27
CA MET A 1 -27.93 12.10 -9.73
C MET A 1 -28.03 12.21 -11.25
N LEU A 2 -27.19 12.98 -11.97
CA LEU A 2 -27.31 13.09 -13.44
C LEU A 2 -27.16 11.75 -14.18
N PHE A 3 -26.33 10.83 -13.68
CA PHE A 3 -26.14 9.50 -14.27
C PHE A 3 -27.40 8.63 -14.31
N ILE A 4 -28.37 8.87 -13.43
CA ILE A 4 -29.62 8.09 -13.41
C ILE A 4 -30.78 8.84 -14.04
N ILE A 5 -30.85 10.17 -13.86
CA ILE A 5 -31.97 10.97 -14.38
C ILE A 5 -31.90 11.04 -15.90
N ILE A 6 -30.76 11.43 -16.48
CA ILE A 6 -30.62 11.65 -17.92
C ILE A 6 -31.09 10.41 -18.74
N PRO A 7 -30.59 9.19 -18.50
CA PRO A 7 -31.02 8.05 -19.29
C PRO A 7 -32.50 7.72 -19.07
N MET A 8 -33.02 7.89 -17.84
CA MET A 8 -34.44 7.69 -17.53
C MET A 8 -35.34 8.72 -18.22
N SER A 9 -34.97 10.00 -18.23
CA SER A 9 -35.70 11.06 -18.93
C SER A 9 -35.71 10.81 -20.43
N MET A 10 -34.55 10.47 -21.04
CA MET A 10 -34.49 10.15 -22.47
C MET A 10 -35.38 8.95 -22.83
N ARG A 11 -35.37 7.92 -21.97
CA ARG A 11 -36.19 6.72 -22.14
C ARG A 11 -37.68 7.07 -22.15
N LEU A 12 -38.12 7.89 -21.18
CA LEU A 12 -39.51 8.36 -21.08
C LEU A 12 -39.89 9.31 -22.22
N ASP A 13 -38.94 10.08 -22.74
CA ASP A 13 -39.08 10.92 -23.95
C ASP A 13 -39.12 10.09 -25.26
N GLY A 14 -39.10 8.75 -25.15
CA GLY A 14 -39.21 7.83 -26.29
C GLY A 14 -37.95 7.76 -27.16
N GLN A 15 -36.78 8.16 -26.63
CA GLN A 15 -35.51 8.03 -27.35
C GLN A 15 -35.07 6.57 -27.45
N ASP A 16 -34.45 6.22 -28.58
CA ASP A 16 -33.89 4.89 -28.77
C ASP A 16 -32.74 4.60 -27.80
N THR A 17 -32.61 3.35 -27.37
CA THR A 17 -31.59 2.91 -26.41
C THR A 17 -30.16 3.23 -26.86
N ASP A 18 -29.86 3.14 -28.16
CA ASP A 18 -28.54 3.50 -28.72
C ASP A 18 -28.25 5.01 -28.63
N ALA A 19 -29.26 5.86 -28.83
CA ALA A 19 -29.14 7.29 -28.62
C ALA A 19 -28.86 7.62 -27.14
N ILE A 20 -29.50 6.91 -26.21
CA ILE A 20 -29.22 7.04 -24.76
C ILE A 20 -27.77 6.65 -24.49
N GLY A 21 -27.33 5.47 -24.95
CA GLY A 21 -25.95 5.02 -24.78
C GLY A 21 -24.90 5.98 -25.37
N LEU A 22 -25.19 6.57 -26.53
CA LEU A 22 -24.31 7.58 -27.14
C LEU A 22 -24.18 8.83 -26.25
N VAL A 23 -25.30 9.38 -25.78
CA VAL A 23 -25.29 10.55 -24.88
C VAL A 23 -24.57 10.24 -23.57
N MET A 24 -24.77 9.05 -23.00
CA MET A 24 -24.09 8.65 -21.77
C MET A 24 -22.59 8.48 -21.97
N SER A 25 -22.15 7.99 -23.14
CA SER A 25 -20.74 7.82 -23.51
C SER A 25 -19.98 9.14 -23.66
N LEU A 26 -20.65 10.18 -24.15
CA LEU A 26 -20.04 11.50 -24.38
C LEU A 26 -19.53 12.18 -23.10
N TYR A 27 -19.98 11.75 -21.93
CA TYR A 27 -19.39 12.18 -20.66
C TYR A 27 -17.93 11.74 -20.50
N PHE A 28 -17.59 10.53 -20.92
CA PHE A 28 -16.21 10.04 -20.85
C PHE A 28 -15.31 10.75 -21.85
N VAL A 29 -15.86 11.16 -23.01
CA VAL A 29 -15.15 12.07 -23.93
C VAL A 29 -14.83 13.40 -23.25
N GLY A 30 -15.80 13.98 -22.55
CA GLY A 30 -15.60 15.17 -21.74
C GLY A 30 -14.55 14.98 -20.64
N MET A 31 -14.66 13.89 -19.88
CA MET A 31 -13.71 13.53 -18.83
C MET A 31 -12.29 13.39 -19.39
N LEU A 32 -12.16 12.80 -20.57
CA LEU A 32 -10.88 12.67 -21.25
C LEU A 32 -10.27 14.03 -21.57
N LEU A 33 -11.05 14.92 -22.19
CA LEU A 33 -10.60 16.29 -22.47
C LEU A 33 -10.21 17.01 -21.17
N GLY A 34 -10.99 16.84 -20.10
CA GLY A 34 -10.69 17.41 -18.80
C GLY A 34 -9.41 16.86 -18.17
N SER A 35 -9.15 15.56 -18.28
CA SER A 35 -7.92 14.93 -17.75
C SER A 35 -6.65 15.41 -18.48
N VAL A 36 -6.75 15.74 -19.77
CA VAL A 36 -5.63 16.21 -20.59
C VAL A 36 -5.40 17.71 -20.41
N TYR A 37 -6.46 18.53 -20.47
CA TYR A 37 -6.35 19.99 -20.46
C TYR A 37 -6.53 20.61 -19.07
N GLY A 38 -7.11 19.88 -18.11
CA GLY A 38 -7.44 20.37 -16.77
C GLY A 38 -6.22 20.88 -16.03
N ARG A 39 -5.09 20.14 -16.06
CA ARG A 39 -3.84 20.57 -15.39
C ARG A 39 -3.36 21.94 -15.88
N HIS A 40 -3.33 22.13 -17.20
CA HIS A 40 -2.91 23.38 -17.81
C HIS A 40 -3.83 24.56 -17.40
N LEU A 41 -5.13 24.28 -17.25
CA LEU A 41 -6.09 25.29 -16.86
C LEU A 41 -5.96 25.65 -15.37
N ILE A 42 -5.72 24.64 -14.52
CA ILE A 42 -5.48 24.83 -13.09
C ILE A 42 -4.20 25.65 -12.85
N SER A 43 -3.10 25.31 -13.54
CA SER A 43 -1.83 26.03 -13.37
C SER A 43 -1.88 27.48 -13.84
N ARG A 44 -2.68 27.81 -14.87
CA ARG A 44 -2.83 29.18 -15.36
C ARG A 44 -3.78 30.06 -14.54
N VAL A 45 -4.89 29.50 -14.09
CA VAL A 45 -5.99 30.27 -13.49
C VAL A 45 -5.98 30.22 -11.96
N GLY A 46 -5.40 29.16 -11.40
CA GLY A 46 -5.35 28.87 -9.97
C GLY A 46 -6.52 27.99 -9.50
N HIS A 47 -6.24 27.10 -8.53
CA HIS A 47 -7.11 26.05 -8.00
C HIS A 47 -8.52 26.52 -7.61
N ILE A 48 -8.64 27.54 -6.74
CA ILE A 48 -9.95 28.03 -6.27
C ILE A 48 -10.79 28.59 -7.43
N ARG A 49 -10.17 29.36 -8.32
CA ARG A 49 -10.87 30.02 -9.43
C ARG A 49 -11.36 29.00 -10.45
N ILE A 50 -10.54 28.00 -10.78
CA ILE A 50 -10.95 26.96 -11.72
C ILE A 50 -12.01 26.03 -11.12
N PHE A 51 -11.94 25.73 -9.82
CA PHE A 51 -12.99 25.00 -9.11
C PHE A 51 -14.34 25.73 -9.22
N ALA A 52 -14.35 27.02 -8.89
CA ALA A 52 -15.55 27.86 -8.98
C ALA A 52 -16.08 27.95 -10.42
N ALA A 53 -15.20 28.13 -11.41
CA ALA A 53 -15.59 28.17 -12.82
C ALA A 53 -16.21 26.84 -13.29
N CYS A 54 -15.60 25.70 -12.94
CA CYS A 54 -16.12 24.37 -13.26
C CYS A 54 -17.48 24.14 -12.61
N ALA A 55 -17.64 24.53 -11.34
CA ALA A 55 -18.91 24.46 -10.64
C ALA A 55 -19.99 25.31 -11.32
N SER A 56 -19.66 26.51 -11.81
CA SER A 56 -20.62 27.38 -12.49
C SER A 56 -21.06 26.80 -13.82
N VAL A 57 -20.11 26.24 -14.58
CA VAL A 57 -20.40 25.54 -15.85
C VAL A 57 -21.24 24.29 -15.60
N ALA A 58 -20.96 23.51 -14.55
CA ALA A 58 -21.74 22.33 -14.19
C ALA A 58 -23.18 22.69 -13.78
N THR A 59 -23.37 23.75 -12.97
CA THR A 59 -24.69 24.31 -12.64
C THR A 59 -25.45 24.71 -13.90
N MET A 60 -24.79 25.46 -14.79
CA MET A 60 -25.40 25.87 -16.07
C MET A 60 -25.80 24.64 -16.89
N CYS A 61 -24.93 23.64 -17.02
CA CYS A 61 -25.25 22.42 -17.76
C CYS A 61 -26.44 21.67 -17.16
N ALA A 62 -26.51 21.57 -15.82
CA ALA A 62 -27.65 20.93 -15.15
C ALA A 62 -28.98 21.64 -15.49
N LEU A 63 -29.00 22.97 -15.44
CA LEU A 63 -30.20 23.75 -15.81
C LEU A 63 -30.54 23.64 -17.30
N LEU A 64 -29.56 23.63 -18.19
CA LEU A 64 -29.80 23.50 -19.63
C LEU A 64 -30.37 22.13 -20.02
N HIS A 65 -30.07 21.06 -19.27
CA HIS A 65 -30.73 19.76 -19.48
C HIS A 65 -32.24 19.83 -19.22
N SER A 66 -32.71 20.70 -18.33
CA SER A 66 -34.14 20.83 -18.04
C SER A 66 -34.91 21.63 -19.11
N ILE A 67 -34.19 22.40 -19.94
CA ILE A 67 -34.80 23.29 -20.93
C ILE A 67 -35.00 22.60 -22.28
N TRP A 68 -34.03 21.82 -22.73
CA TRP A 68 -34.04 21.21 -24.07
C TRP A 68 -33.97 19.69 -24.00
N SER A 69 -34.99 18.98 -24.46
CA SER A 69 -34.97 17.50 -24.61
C SER A 69 -34.47 17.06 -25.99
N VAL A 70 -33.24 17.42 -26.35
CA VAL A 70 -32.63 17.04 -27.65
C VAL A 70 -31.35 16.24 -27.40
N PRO A 71 -31.23 15.00 -27.92
CA PRO A 71 -30.07 14.13 -27.65
C PRO A 71 -28.72 14.76 -28.00
N LEU A 72 -28.65 15.51 -29.10
CA LEU A 72 -27.42 16.21 -29.49
C LEU A 72 -27.00 17.26 -28.45
N ILE A 73 -27.97 18.02 -27.92
CA ILE A 73 -27.71 19.03 -26.90
C ILE A 73 -27.28 18.34 -25.61
N TRP A 74 -27.96 17.27 -25.19
CA TRP A 74 -27.58 16.51 -23.99
C TRP A 74 -26.19 15.89 -24.13
N GLY A 75 -25.85 15.38 -25.32
CA GLY A 75 -24.50 14.91 -25.63
C GLY A 75 -23.44 15.99 -25.43
N LEU A 76 -23.65 17.20 -25.97
CA LEU A 76 -22.74 18.33 -25.77
C LEU A 76 -22.63 18.70 -24.29
N LEU A 77 -23.75 18.82 -23.58
CA LEU A 77 -23.76 19.12 -22.15
C LEU A 77 -23.05 18.04 -21.33
N ARG A 78 -23.14 16.76 -21.72
CA ARG A 78 -22.41 15.64 -21.10
C ARG A 78 -20.90 15.78 -21.29
N ILE A 79 -20.43 16.22 -22.46
CA ILE A 79 -19.01 16.54 -22.68
C ILE A 79 -18.57 17.64 -21.71
N LEU A 80 -19.34 18.73 -21.58
CA LEU A 80 -19.00 19.82 -20.67
C LEU A 80 -18.96 19.35 -19.21
N ILE A 81 -19.97 18.57 -18.78
CA ILE A 81 -20.01 18.02 -17.42
C ILE A 81 -18.83 17.09 -17.17
N GLY A 82 -18.51 16.21 -18.11
CA GLY A 82 -17.34 15.33 -18.02
C GLY A 82 -16.05 16.12 -17.83
N PHE A 83 -15.86 17.18 -18.63
CA PHE A 83 -14.71 18.08 -18.53
C PHE A 83 -14.63 18.75 -17.15
N THR A 84 -15.74 19.31 -16.68
CA THR A 84 -15.78 19.96 -15.35
C THR A 84 -15.54 18.98 -14.22
N ASN A 85 -16.03 17.74 -14.34
CA ASN A 85 -15.93 16.73 -13.30
C ASN A 85 -14.51 16.17 -13.19
N ALA A 86 -13.83 15.95 -14.32
CA ALA A 86 -12.41 15.62 -14.31
C ALA A 86 -11.59 16.72 -13.63
N THR A 87 -11.84 17.99 -13.98
CA THR A 87 -11.14 19.14 -13.39
C THR A 87 -11.44 19.29 -11.90
N PHE A 88 -12.67 19.00 -11.45
CA PHE A 88 -13.04 18.97 -10.05
C PHE A 88 -12.25 17.94 -9.25
N PHE A 89 -12.27 16.68 -9.69
CA PHE A 89 -11.54 15.61 -9.01
C PHE A 89 -10.05 15.94 -8.93
N MET A 90 -9.46 16.41 -10.03
CA MET A 90 -8.07 16.84 -10.04
C MET A 90 -7.80 17.95 -9.02
N THR A 91 -8.64 18.98 -8.96
CA THR A 91 -8.44 20.09 -8.02
C THR A 91 -8.59 19.65 -6.56
N MET A 92 -9.58 18.78 -6.26
CA MET A 92 -9.77 18.23 -4.91
C MET A 92 -8.57 17.37 -4.50
N GLU A 93 -8.12 16.50 -5.39
CA GLU A 93 -7.00 15.59 -5.13
C GLU A 93 -5.69 16.35 -4.92
N THR A 94 -5.41 17.41 -5.67
CA THR A 94 -4.20 18.21 -5.38
C THR A 94 -4.25 18.86 -3.99
N TRP A 95 -5.42 19.33 -3.53
CA TRP A 95 -5.55 19.86 -2.17
C TRP A 95 -5.43 18.80 -1.10
N LEU A 96 -6.03 17.63 -1.32
CA LEU A 96 -5.89 16.52 -0.40
C LEU A 96 -4.42 16.10 -0.29
N SER A 97 -3.70 16.10 -1.41
CA SER A 97 -2.28 15.74 -1.45
C SER A 97 -1.40 16.73 -0.70
N GLU A 98 -1.65 18.03 -0.87
CA GLU A 98 -0.93 19.06 -0.11
C GLU A 98 -1.22 19.00 1.40
N SER A 99 -2.43 18.54 1.77
CA SER A 99 -2.87 18.49 3.17
C SER A 99 -2.53 17.17 3.87
N SER A 100 -2.06 16.16 3.13
CA SER A 100 -1.72 14.84 3.68
C SER A 100 -0.23 14.72 4.00
N THR A 101 0.08 14.07 5.11
CA THR A 101 1.44 13.62 5.46
C THR A 101 1.57 12.12 5.19
N SER A 102 2.79 11.58 5.08
CA SER A 102 3.05 10.15 4.89
C SER A 102 2.29 9.27 5.90
N GLU A 103 2.22 9.72 7.17
CA GLU A 103 1.50 9.00 8.24
C GLU A 103 -0.04 8.95 8.08
N ASN A 104 -0.66 10.00 7.51
CA ASN A 104 -2.13 10.12 7.49
C ASN A 104 -2.76 10.01 6.09
N ARG A 105 -1.93 9.92 5.04
CA ARG A 105 -2.33 9.89 3.62
C ARG A 105 -3.41 8.86 3.32
N ALA A 106 -3.21 7.62 3.79
CA ALA A 106 -4.16 6.52 3.59
C ALA A 106 -5.53 6.82 4.23
N THR A 107 -5.55 7.41 5.43
CA THR A 107 -6.78 7.77 6.14
C THR A 107 -7.53 8.91 5.44
N VAL A 108 -6.80 9.93 5.00
CA VAL A 108 -7.35 11.06 4.23
C VAL A 108 -7.97 10.57 2.93
N PHE A 109 -7.25 9.72 2.19
CA PHE A 109 -7.70 9.17 0.93
C PHE A 109 -8.91 8.23 1.10
N GLY A 110 -8.88 7.34 2.09
CA GLY A 110 -10.01 6.46 2.42
C GLY A 110 -11.28 7.26 2.78
N SER A 111 -11.14 8.34 3.54
CA SER A 111 -12.25 9.24 3.89
C SER A 111 -12.85 9.94 2.66
N TYR A 112 -11.99 10.39 1.74
CA TYR A 112 -12.41 10.97 0.46
C TYR A 112 -13.22 9.99 -0.40
N GLN A 113 -12.75 8.75 -0.51
CA GLN A 113 -13.45 7.71 -1.26
C GLN A 113 -14.81 7.38 -0.63
N PHE A 114 -14.86 7.26 0.70
CA PHE A 114 -16.11 7.05 1.41
C PHE A 114 -17.14 8.15 1.12
N VAL A 115 -16.75 9.43 1.24
CA VAL A 115 -17.65 10.56 0.96
C VAL A 115 -18.09 10.59 -0.51
N THR A 116 -17.19 10.27 -1.44
CA THR A 116 -17.47 10.22 -2.88
C THR A 116 -18.53 9.15 -3.19
N TYR A 117 -18.33 7.92 -2.72
CA TYR A 117 -19.27 6.82 -2.95
C TYR A 117 -20.60 7.03 -2.22
N LEU A 118 -20.58 7.61 -1.02
CA LEU A 118 -21.80 8.00 -0.30
C LEU A 118 -22.60 9.02 -1.09
N GLY A 119 -21.94 10.06 -1.64
CA GLY A 119 -22.57 11.05 -2.50
C GLY A 119 -23.15 10.45 -3.78
N LEU A 120 -22.43 9.51 -4.41
CA LEU A 120 -22.92 8.78 -5.57
C LEU A 120 -24.17 7.96 -5.24
N ALA A 121 -24.17 7.21 -4.13
CA ALA A 121 -25.28 6.39 -3.66
C ALA A 121 -26.53 7.23 -3.32
N LEU A 122 -26.37 8.26 -2.48
CA LEU A 122 -27.44 9.19 -2.14
C LEU A 122 -28.00 9.88 -3.40
N GLY A 123 -27.12 10.24 -4.33
CA GLY A 123 -27.51 10.83 -5.59
C GLY A 123 -28.32 9.89 -6.51
N GLN A 124 -28.29 8.57 -6.31
CA GLN A 124 -29.18 7.63 -7.01
C GLN A 124 -30.57 7.63 -6.36
N LEU A 125 -30.65 7.66 -5.03
CA LEU A 125 -31.91 7.68 -4.27
C LEU A 125 -32.74 8.96 -4.50
N MET A 126 -32.09 10.06 -4.85
CA MET A 126 -32.77 11.32 -5.20
C MET A 126 -33.70 11.20 -6.42
N LEU A 127 -33.61 10.13 -7.23
CA LEU A 127 -34.60 9.82 -8.26
C LEU A 127 -36.02 9.71 -7.69
N ASN A 128 -36.17 9.34 -6.41
CA ASN A 128 -37.47 9.18 -5.77
C ASN A 128 -38.19 10.50 -5.44
N LEU A 129 -37.53 11.65 -5.57
CA LEU A 129 -38.10 12.94 -5.17
C LEU A 129 -39.12 13.51 -6.16
N ALA A 130 -39.02 13.16 -7.45
CA ALA A 130 -39.92 13.63 -8.50
C ALA A 130 -39.92 12.65 -9.69
N GLU A 131 -40.61 12.95 -10.78
CA GLU A 131 -40.46 12.17 -12.01
C GLU A 131 -39.15 12.53 -12.73
N PRO A 132 -38.52 11.60 -13.46
CA PRO A 132 -37.25 11.87 -14.15
C PRO A 132 -37.35 13.03 -15.16
N GLN A 133 -38.53 13.26 -15.73
CA GLN A 133 -38.78 14.36 -16.66
C GLN A 133 -38.99 15.71 -15.95
N ASP A 134 -39.20 15.72 -14.64
CA ASP A 134 -39.49 16.97 -13.92
C ASP A 134 -38.23 17.85 -13.82
N PRO A 135 -38.33 19.14 -14.20
CA PRO A 135 -37.21 20.08 -14.09
C PRO A 135 -36.65 20.22 -12.68
N ILE A 136 -37.43 19.90 -11.64
CA ILE A 136 -37.05 20.06 -10.23
C ILE A 136 -35.80 19.24 -9.87
N LEU A 137 -35.62 18.06 -10.47
CA LEU A 137 -34.45 17.23 -10.20
C LEU A 137 -33.15 17.90 -10.70
N TYR A 138 -33.20 18.53 -11.88
CA TYR A 138 -32.09 19.30 -12.42
C TYR A 138 -31.80 20.56 -11.60
N ILE A 139 -32.83 21.19 -11.03
CA ILE A 139 -32.68 22.32 -10.09
C ILE A 139 -31.95 21.86 -8.82
N TYR A 140 -32.27 20.70 -8.26
CA TYR A 140 -31.53 20.17 -7.11
C TYR A 140 -30.06 19.93 -7.42
N VAL A 141 -29.73 19.39 -8.61
CA VAL A 141 -28.33 19.24 -9.04
C VAL A 141 -27.62 20.61 -9.09
N ALA A 142 -28.26 21.62 -9.68
CA ALA A 142 -27.71 22.98 -9.71
C ALA A 142 -27.50 23.57 -8.31
N MET A 143 -28.44 23.35 -7.39
CA MET A 143 -28.30 23.80 -6.00
C MET A 143 -27.12 23.13 -5.29
N LEU A 144 -26.90 21.83 -5.51
CA LEU A 144 -25.75 21.11 -4.93
C LEU A 144 -24.41 21.62 -5.45
N PHE A 145 -24.31 21.93 -6.75
CA PHE A 145 -23.11 22.56 -7.31
C PHE A 145 -22.87 23.97 -6.78
N CYS A 146 -23.93 24.76 -6.55
CA CYS A 146 -23.79 26.05 -5.88
C CYS A 146 -23.34 25.90 -4.43
N LEU A 147 -23.87 24.90 -3.71
CA LEU A 147 -23.55 24.65 -2.31
C LEU A 147 -22.08 24.23 -2.13
N CYS A 148 -21.54 23.38 -3.02
CA CYS A 148 -20.15 22.93 -2.91
C CYS A 148 -19.12 24.05 -3.14
N MET A 149 -19.49 25.12 -3.87
CA MET A 149 -18.60 26.29 -4.03
C MET A 149 -18.42 27.10 -2.75
N ILE A 150 -19.43 27.17 -1.88
CA ILE A 150 -19.44 28.07 -0.72
C ILE A 150 -18.22 27.85 0.21
N PRO A 151 -17.93 26.63 0.70
CA PRO A 151 -16.78 26.42 1.57
C PRO A 151 -15.46 26.71 0.87
N VAL A 152 -15.35 26.36 -0.42
CA VAL A 152 -14.13 26.55 -1.22
C VAL A 152 -13.83 28.04 -1.43
N LEU A 153 -14.85 28.85 -1.75
CA LEU A 153 -14.71 30.29 -1.92
C LEU A 153 -14.42 31.04 -0.61
N MET A 154 -14.76 30.43 0.53
CA MET A 154 -14.46 30.96 1.87
C MET A 154 -13.11 30.50 2.40
N SER A 155 -12.46 29.54 1.74
CA SER A 155 -11.13 29.05 2.14
C SER A 155 -10.05 30.10 1.89
N ARG A 156 -9.06 30.13 2.79
CA ARG A 156 -7.84 30.94 2.68
C ARG A 156 -6.62 30.14 2.20
N SER A 157 -6.78 28.84 1.93
CA SER A 157 -5.68 27.97 1.50
C SER A 157 -5.15 28.36 0.12
N GLY A 158 -3.83 28.33 -0.04
CA GLY A 158 -3.16 28.44 -1.34
C GLY A 158 -3.44 27.21 -2.22
N GLY A 159 -3.04 27.27 -3.49
CA GLY A 159 -2.91 26.07 -4.31
C GLY A 159 -1.43 25.67 -4.39
N PRO A 160 -1.11 24.37 -4.44
CA PRO A 160 0.26 23.89 -4.42
C PRO A 160 1.02 24.22 -5.71
N ARG A 161 2.34 24.06 -5.67
CA ARG A 161 3.20 24.16 -6.86
C ARG A 161 3.17 22.83 -7.60
N PHE A 162 2.88 22.87 -8.90
CA PHE A 162 2.91 21.69 -9.76
C PHE A 162 4.34 21.36 -10.18
N ILE A 163 4.79 20.14 -9.91
CA ILE A 163 5.95 19.54 -10.56
C ILE A 163 5.42 18.74 -11.76
N GLU A 164 5.90 19.01 -12.97
CA GLU A 164 5.51 18.23 -14.14
C GLU A 164 6.22 16.86 -14.09
N PRO A 165 5.48 15.74 -14.02
CA PRO A 165 6.11 14.42 -14.07
C PRO A 165 6.72 14.18 -15.45
N GLU A 166 7.78 13.36 -15.51
CA GLU A 166 8.41 13.00 -16.77
C GLU A 166 7.41 12.38 -17.76
N PRO A 167 7.44 12.75 -19.05
CA PRO A 167 6.47 12.28 -20.02
C PRO A 167 6.67 10.81 -20.42
N MET A 168 5.76 9.92 -20.01
CA MET A 168 5.75 8.52 -20.48
C MET A 168 4.90 8.33 -21.75
N SER A 169 5.38 7.52 -22.70
CA SER A 169 4.56 7.14 -23.88
C SER A 169 3.65 5.94 -23.58
N LEU A 170 2.41 5.96 -24.09
CA LEU A 170 1.46 4.84 -23.96
C LEU A 170 2.01 3.55 -24.57
N LYS A 171 2.83 3.65 -25.62
CA LYS A 171 3.47 2.50 -26.27
C LYS A 171 4.50 1.83 -25.36
N VAL A 172 5.29 2.63 -24.63
CA VAL A 172 6.24 2.12 -23.64
C VAL A 172 5.46 1.47 -22.51
N LEU A 173 4.43 2.14 -21.98
CA LEU A 173 3.59 1.59 -20.92
C LEU A 173 2.93 0.25 -21.30
N TYR A 174 2.37 0.16 -22.51
CA TYR A 174 1.81 -1.09 -23.02
C TYR A 174 2.85 -2.21 -23.15
N ARG A 175 4.10 -1.87 -23.48
CA ARG A 175 5.19 -2.86 -23.54
C ARG A 175 5.60 -3.32 -22.14
N THR A 176 5.58 -2.43 -21.15
CA THR A 176 5.95 -2.72 -19.76
C THR A 176 4.86 -3.53 -19.04
N SER A 177 3.62 -3.03 -19.01
CA SER A 177 2.45 -3.71 -18.45
C SER A 177 1.27 -3.76 -19.44
N PRO A 178 1.25 -4.75 -20.37
CA PRO A 178 0.09 -4.96 -21.24
C PRO A 178 -1.18 -5.29 -20.45
N LEU A 179 -1.05 -6.00 -19.33
CA LEU A 179 -2.17 -6.39 -18.48
C LEU A 179 -2.81 -5.15 -17.84
N GLY A 180 -2.02 -4.25 -17.27
CA GLY A 180 -2.54 -3.02 -16.69
C GLY A 180 -3.32 -2.17 -17.70
N VAL A 181 -2.76 -1.96 -18.90
CA VAL A 181 -3.43 -1.16 -19.95
C VAL A 181 -4.73 -1.81 -20.42
N VAL A 182 -4.72 -3.11 -20.75
CA VAL A 182 -5.91 -3.81 -21.26
C VAL A 182 -6.95 -3.99 -20.15
N GLY A 183 -6.52 -4.34 -18.95
CA GLY A 183 -7.38 -4.53 -17.78
C GLY A 183 -8.11 -3.24 -17.40
N ILE A 184 -7.42 -2.11 -17.36
CA ILE A 184 -8.03 -0.81 -17.08
C ILE A 184 -8.98 -0.36 -18.19
N MET A 185 -8.62 -0.59 -19.46
CA MET A 185 -9.51 -0.29 -20.58
C MET A 185 -10.80 -1.13 -20.50
N ILE A 186 -10.69 -2.44 -20.25
CA ILE A 186 -11.87 -3.31 -20.11
C ILE A 186 -12.67 -2.97 -18.85
N SER A 187 -12.02 -2.58 -17.76
CA SER A 187 -12.69 -2.05 -16.57
C SER A 187 -13.55 -0.82 -16.92
N GLY A 188 -13.01 0.13 -17.68
CA GLY A 188 -13.75 1.27 -18.20
C GLY A 188 -14.93 0.88 -19.07
N ILE A 189 -14.76 -0.12 -19.95
CA ILE A 189 -15.86 -0.68 -20.77
C ILE A 189 -16.97 -1.24 -19.88
N CYS A 190 -16.63 -2.08 -18.90
CA CYS A 190 -17.59 -2.75 -18.04
C CYS A 190 -18.31 -1.77 -17.11
N LEU A 191 -17.58 -0.94 -16.37
CA LEU A 191 -18.16 0.05 -15.45
C LEU A 191 -18.94 1.14 -16.19
N GLY A 192 -18.42 1.58 -17.34
CA GLY A 192 -19.11 2.51 -18.23
C GLY A 192 -20.45 1.94 -18.67
N ALA A 193 -20.47 0.74 -19.24
CA ALA A 193 -21.70 0.07 -19.65
C ALA A 193 -22.67 -0.14 -18.48
N PHE A 194 -22.18 -0.70 -17.37
CA PHE A 194 -23.00 -1.06 -16.22
C PHE A 194 -23.64 0.17 -15.57
N TYR A 195 -22.86 1.17 -15.13
CA TYR A 195 -23.44 2.30 -14.40
C TYR A 195 -24.30 3.23 -15.24
N ASN A 196 -24.07 3.30 -16.56
CA ASN A 196 -24.83 4.21 -17.41
C ASN A 196 -26.10 3.57 -17.98
N MET A 197 -26.13 2.26 -18.23
CA MET A 197 -27.28 1.57 -18.85
C MET A 197 -28.12 0.77 -17.87
N SER A 198 -27.69 0.56 -16.62
CA SER A 198 -28.47 -0.26 -15.67
C SER A 198 -29.82 0.34 -15.26
N SER A 199 -29.96 1.67 -15.24
CA SER A 199 -31.25 2.31 -14.98
C SER A 199 -32.24 2.07 -16.12
N VAL A 200 -31.75 2.11 -17.37
CA VAL A 200 -32.52 1.75 -18.57
C VAL A 200 -32.93 0.28 -18.52
N TYR A 201 -31.99 -0.62 -18.17
CA TYR A 201 -32.29 -2.03 -17.96
C TYR A 201 -33.42 -2.22 -16.94
N GLY A 202 -33.31 -1.61 -15.76
CA GLY A 202 -34.32 -1.72 -14.71
C GLY A 202 -35.70 -1.26 -15.19
N ALA A 203 -35.76 -0.14 -15.91
CA ALA A 203 -37.01 0.34 -16.51
C ALA A 203 -37.59 -0.64 -17.55
N ASP A 204 -36.74 -1.22 -18.39
CA ASP A 204 -37.15 -2.10 -19.48
C ASP A 204 -37.65 -3.47 -19.00
N VAL A 205 -37.16 -3.95 -17.87
CA VAL A 205 -37.65 -5.19 -17.23
C VAL A 205 -38.82 -4.92 -16.27
N GLY A 206 -39.32 -3.68 -16.19
CA GLY A 206 -40.53 -3.34 -15.46
C GLY A 206 -40.32 -2.98 -13.99
N MET A 207 -39.09 -2.69 -13.55
CA MET A 207 -38.85 -2.21 -12.19
C MET A 207 -39.52 -0.86 -11.95
N THR A 208 -40.11 -0.68 -10.78
CA THR A 208 -40.63 0.61 -10.33
C THR A 208 -39.50 1.61 -10.13
N LYS A 209 -39.81 2.92 -10.19
CA LYS A 209 -38.86 4.01 -9.92
C LYS A 209 -38.06 3.81 -8.62
N SER A 210 -38.73 3.39 -7.55
CA SER A 210 -38.11 3.13 -6.25
C SER A 210 -37.17 1.92 -6.27
N GLN A 211 -37.55 0.86 -6.98
CA GLN A 211 -36.68 -0.30 -7.18
C GLN A 211 -35.44 0.06 -7.99
N ILE A 212 -35.56 0.84 -9.08
CA ILE A 212 -34.41 1.31 -9.88
C ILE A 212 -33.48 2.17 -9.04
N ALA A 213 -34.02 3.12 -8.26
CA ALA A 213 -33.24 3.98 -7.38
C ALA A 213 -32.48 3.17 -6.30
N THR A 214 -33.16 2.18 -5.69
CA THR A 214 -32.57 1.30 -4.67
C THR A 214 -31.51 0.38 -5.27
N PHE A 215 -31.80 -0.23 -6.41
CA PHE A 215 -30.88 -1.04 -7.19
C PHE A 215 -29.61 -0.24 -7.50
N MET A 216 -29.74 0.96 -8.07
CA MET A 216 -28.58 1.79 -8.44
C MET A 216 -27.81 2.27 -7.22
N SER A 217 -28.48 2.68 -6.14
CA SER A 217 -27.83 3.07 -4.90
C SER A 217 -27.04 1.91 -4.29
N ALA A 218 -27.64 0.72 -4.22
CA ALA A 218 -26.99 -0.48 -3.73
C ALA A 218 -25.76 -0.85 -4.56
N THR A 219 -25.80 -0.66 -5.89
CA THR A 219 -24.60 -0.89 -6.72
C THR A 219 -23.44 0.04 -6.36
N MET A 220 -23.69 1.30 -6.00
CA MET A 220 -22.65 2.23 -5.55
C MET A 220 -22.04 1.78 -4.22
N VAL A 221 -22.89 1.36 -3.28
CA VAL A 221 -22.45 0.83 -1.98
C VAL A 221 -21.65 -0.47 -2.14
N GLY A 222 -22.12 -1.41 -2.96
CA GLY A 222 -21.40 -2.65 -3.27
C GLY A 222 -20.06 -2.40 -3.96
N GLY A 223 -20.04 -1.43 -4.89
CA GLY A 223 -18.85 -0.93 -5.56
C GLY A 223 -17.76 -0.47 -4.60
N PHE A 224 -18.13 0.10 -3.45
CA PHE A 224 -17.20 0.53 -2.41
C PHE A 224 -16.84 -0.59 -1.43
N LEU A 225 -17.85 -1.28 -0.87
CA LEU A 225 -17.66 -2.25 0.22
C LEU A 225 -16.85 -3.48 -0.20
N LEU A 226 -17.01 -3.97 -1.44
CA LEU A 226 -16.29 -5.17 -1.89
C LEU A 226 -14.80 -4.91 -2.17
N GLN A 227 -14.37 -3.64 -2.26
CA GLN A 227 -12.96 -3.32 -2.46
C GLN A 227 -12.09 -3.71 -1.27
N PHE A 228 -12.62 -3.69 -0.04
CA PHE A 228 -11.87 -4.08 1.16
C PHE A 228 -11.54 -5.58 1.20
N PRO A 229 -12.52 -6.51 1.13
CA PRO A 229 -12.20 -7.93 1.16
C PRO A 229 -11.43 -8.39 -0.08
N ILE A 230 -11.75 -7.86 -1.27
CA ILE A 230 -11.01 -8.19 -2.50
C ILE A 230 -9.59 -7.60 -2.45
N GLY A 231 -9.43 -6.41 -1.88
CA GLY A 231 -8.12 -5.80 -1.65
C GLY A 231 -7.24 -6.65 -0.75
N LYS A 232 -7.77 -7.11 0.40
CA LYS A 232 -7.05 -8.05 1.28
C LYS A 232 -6.64 -9.33 0.54
N LEU A 233 -7.54 -9.92 -0.25
CA LEU A 233 -7.19 -11.08 -1.06
C LEU A 233 -6.10 -10.75 -2.09
N ALA A 234 -6.13 -9.56 -2.69
CA ALA A 234 -5.12 -9.12 -3.64
C ALA A 234 -3.75 -8.83 -3.02
N ASP A 235 -3.66 -8.73 -1.70
CA ASP A 235 -2.39 -8.59 -0.96
C ASP A 235 -1.85 -9.93 -0.48
N SER A 236 -2.72 -10.91 -0.22
CA SER A 236 -2.31 -12.24 0.24
C SER A 236 -2.10 -13.26 -0.89
N PHE A 237 -2.49 -12.95 -2.13
CA PHE A 237 -2.43 -13.87 -3.26
C PHE A 237 -2.00 -13.14 -4.54
N ASP A 238 -1.40 -13.88 -5.50
CA ASP A 238 -1.05 -13.35 -6.84
C ASP A 238 -2.21 -12.54 -7.44
N ARG A 239 -1.96 -11.24 -7.66
CA ARG A 239 -2.95 -10.25 -8.11
C ARG A 239 -3.70 -10.68 -9.37
N ARG A 240 -3.04 -11.42 -10.26
CA ARG A 240 -3.64 -11.90 -11.53
C ARG A 240 -4.63 -13.03 -11.28
N THR A 241 -4.35 -13.91 -10.33
CA THR A 241 -5.28 -14.94 -9.86
C THR A 241 -6.49 -14.31 -9.20
N VAL A 242 -6.30 -13.32 -8.32
CA VAL A 242 -7.39 -12.57 -7.68
C VAL A 242 -8.23 -11.82 -8.71
N LEU A 243 -7.60 -11.24 -9.73
CA LEU A 243 -8.29 -10.60 -10.85
C LEU A 243 -9.17 -11.60 -11.62
N VAL A 244 -8.67 -12.80 -11.94
CA VAL A 244 -9.45 -13.85 -12.61
C VAL A 244 -10.65 -14.26 -11.75
N MET A 245 -10.44 -14.54 -10.46
CA MET A 245 -11.51 -14.94 -9.54
C MET A 245 -12.58 -13.87 -9.42
N THR A 246 -12.17 -12.61 -9.33
CA THR A 246 -13.07 -11.45 -9.28
C THR A 246 -13.91 -11.32 -10.56
N LEU A 247 -13.30 -11.50 -11.74
CA LEU A 247 -14.02 -11.45 -13.01
C LEU A 247 -14.99 -12.64 -13.19
N LEU A 248 -14.62 -13.83 -12.69
CA LEU A 248 -15.52 -14.99 -12.70
C LEU A 248 -16.71 -14.78 -11.75
N LEU A 249 -16.48 -14.18 -10.58
CA LEU A 249 -17.55 -13.76 -9.67
C LEU A 249 -18.49 -12.74 -10.33
N ALA A 250 -17.93 -11.76 -11.03
CA ALA A 250 -18.71 -10.80 -11.82
C ALA A 250 -19.54 -11.52 -12.90
N CYS A 251 -18.96 -12.47 -13.64
CA CYS A 251 -19.68 -13.24 -14.65
C CYS A 251 -20.85 -14.04 -14.05
N LEU A 252 -20.63 -14.69 -12.90
CA LEU A 252 -21.66 -15.45 -12.19
C LEU A 252 -22.80 -14.53 -11.75
N ALA A 253 -22.48 -13.40 -11.13
CA ALA A 253 -23.47 -12.42 -10.70
C ALA A 253 -24.26 -11.84 -11.90
N ALA A 254 -23.58 -11.51 -13.00
CA ALA A 254 -24.20 -11.03 -14.24
C ALA A 254 -25.10 -12.09 -14.90
N MET A 255 -24.79 -13.39 -14.78
CA MET A 255 -25.63 -14.45 -15.31
C MET A 255 -26.91 -14.67 -14.49
N VAL A 256 -26.81 -14.57 -13.17
CA VAL A 256 -27.93 -14.82 -12.25
C VAL A 256 -28.89 -13.63 -12.18
N LEU A 257 -28.36 -12.40 -12.21
CA LEU A 257 -29.14 -11.16 -12.03
C LEU A 257 -30.37 -11.07 -12.95
N PRO A 258 -30.28 -11.19 -14.29
CA PRO A 258 -31.46 -11.04 -15.15
C PRO A 258 -32.50 -12.14 -14.92
N ILE A 259 -32.07 -13.36 -14.56
CA ILE A 259 -32.99 -14.47 -14.25
C ILE A 259 -33.81 -14.15 -13.00
N MET A 260 -33.18 -13.58 -11.96
CA MET A 260 -33.85 -13.21 -10.73
C MET A 260 -34.75 -11.98 -10.92
N ALA A 261 -34.33 -11.03 -11.75
CA ALA A 261 -35.14 -9.85 -12.08
C ALA A 261 -36.47 -10.25 -12.76
N VAL A 262 -36.44 -11.19 -13.70
CA VAL A 262 -37.64 -11.71 -14.37
C VAL A 262 -38.56 -12.47 -13.42
N ARG A 263 -38.01 -13.06 -12.34
CA ARG A 263 -38.79 -13.75 -11.30
C ARG A 263 -39.37 -12.80 -10.24
N ASP A 264 -39.15 -11.50 -10.37
CA ASP A 264 -39.53 -10.47 -9.39
C ASP A 264 -38.88 -10.67 -8.00
N GLU A 265 -37.75 -11.39 -7.95
CA GLU A 265 -36.98 -11.64 -6.73
C GLU A 265 -36.00 -10.48 -6.48
N MET A 266 -36.56 -9.33 -6.09
CA MET A 266 -35.83 -8.06 -6.01
C MET A 266 -34.66 -8.10 -5.02
N ALA A 267 -34.78 -8.81 -3.89
CA ALA A 267 -33.71 -8.91 -2.90
C ALA A 267 -32.47 -9.61 -3.48
N ILE A 268 -32.67 -10.72 -4.19
CA ILE A 268 -31.58 -11.48 -4.83
C ILE A 268 -31.01 -10.67 -6.00
N THR A 269 -31.87 -10.01 -6.77
CA THR A 269 -31.46 -9.14 -7.88
C THR A 269 -30.52 -8.03 -7.40
N ILE A 270 -30.87 -7.36 -6.29
CA ILE A 270 -30.02 -6.33 -5.67
C ILE A 270 -28.72 -6.94 -5.12
N ALA A 271 -28.77 -8.10 -4.47
CA ALA A 271 -27.57 -8.78 -3.98
C ALA A 271 -26.59 -9.13 -5.12
N CYS A 272 -27.10 -9.67 -6.24
CA CYS A 272 -26.29 -9.91 -7.44
C CYS A 272 -25.74 -8.61 -8.02
N ALA A 273 -26.51 -7.52 -8.01
CA ALA A 273 -26.05 -6.22 -8.51
C ALA A 273 -24.93 -5.62 -7.65
N VAL A 274 -25.02 -5.77 -6.32
CA VAL A 274 -23.99 -5.38 -5.35
C VAL A 274 -22.70 -6.16 -5.63
N ILE A 275 -22.79 -7.49 -5.78
CA ILE A 275 -21.64 -8.36 -6.07
C ILE A 275 -21.02 -8.01 -7.42
N LEU A 276 -21.83 -7.89 -8.46
CA LEU A 276 -21.39 -7.53 -9.81
C LEU A 276 -20.68 -6.17 -9.81
N SER A 277 -21.29 -5.16 -9.19
CA SER A 277 -20.73 -3.82 -9.09
C SER A 277 -19.40 -3.80 -8.35
N GLY A 278 -19.34 -4.45 -7.19
CA GLY A 278 -18.14 -4.57 -6.38
C GLY A 278 -17.00 -5.28 -7.09
N ALA A 279 -17.29 -6.42 -7.72
CA ALA A 279 -16.31 -7.16 -8.49
C ALA A 279 -15.78 -6.35 -9.68
N LEU A 280 -16.65 -5.70 -10.46
CA LEU A 280 -16.23 -4.84 -11.57
C LEU A 280 -15.43 -3.61 -11.10
N ALA A 281 -15.79 -3.02 -9.95
CA ALA A 281 -15.09 -1.88 -9.37
C ALA A 281 -13.65 -2.23 -8.96
N CYS A 282 -13.40 -3.48 -8.56
CA CYS A 282 -12.06 -3.96 -8.18
C CYS A 282 -11.13 -4.23 -9.36
N VAL A 283 -11.65 -4.35 -10.59
CA VAL A 283 -10.83 -4.62 -11.79
C VAL A 283 -9.84 -3.48 -12.04
N TYR A 284 -10.27 -2.22 -11.87
CA TYR A 284 -9.40 -1.06 -12.06
C TYR A 284 -8.21 -1.03 -11.08
N PRO A 285 -8.42 -1.03 -9.74
CA PRO A 285 -7.31 -0.94 -8.80
C PRO A 285 -6.39 -2.16 -8.86
N ILE A 286 -6.90 -3.38 -9.11
CA ILE A 286 -6.04 -4.57 -9.25
C ILE A 286 -5.17 -4.47 -10.53
N ALA A 287 -5.75 -4.06 -11.66
CA ALA A 287 -4.98 -3.88 -12.90
C ALA A 287 -3.99 -2.72 -12.82
N LEU A 288 -4.32 -1.68 -12.04
CA LEU A 288 -3.41 -0.58 -11.74
C LEU A 288 -2.24 -1.04 -10.87
N ALA A 289 -2.48 -1.83 -9.84
CA ALA A 289 -1.44 -2.44 -9.02
C ALA A 289 -0.48 -3.30 -9.85
N ASP A 290 -0.97 -4.21 -10.70
CA ASP A 290 -0.09 -5.00 -11.59
C ASP A 290 0.69 -4.11 -12.60
N ALA A 291 0.19 -2.92 -12.92
CA ALA A 291 0.95 -1.95 -13.70
C ALA A 291 2.10 -1.36 -12.89
N PHE A 292 1.86 -1.00 -11.62
CA PHE A 292 2.82 -0.36 -10.73
C PHE A 292 3.92 -1.31 -10.26
N ASP A 293 3.61 -2.58 -10.01
CA ASP A 293 4.60 -3.63 -9.69
C ASP A 293 5.70 -3.81 -10.78
N ARG A 294 5.56 -3.13 -11.92
CA ARG A 294 6.46 -3.21 -13.09
C ARG A 294 7.05 -1.87 -13.49
N LEU A 295 6.76 -0.81 -12.76
CA LEU A 295 7.19 0.57 -13.03
C LEU A 295 8.05 1.06 -11.89
N LYS A 296 8.98 1.96 -12.19
CA LYS A 296 9.67 2.70 -11.13
C LYS A 296 8.68 3.67 -10.48
N PRO A 297 8.81 4.00 -9.18
CA PRO A 297 7.96 5.00 -8.53
C PRO A 297 7.88 6.34 -9.30
N THR A 298 9.01 6.80 -9.87
CA THR A 298 9.08 8.01 -10.73
C THR A 298 8.24 7.91 -12.01
N GLU A 299 7.99 6.70 -12.51
CA GLU A 299 7.21 6.44 -13.72
C GLU A 299 5.71 6.26 -13.42
N MET A 300 5.32 5.94 -12.18
CA MET A 300 3.94 5.58 -11.81
C MET A 300 2.96 6.74 -12.01
N VAL A 301 3.34 7.96 -11.64
CA VAL A 301 2.51 9.18 -11.83
C VAL A 301 2.26 9.43 -13.32
N ALA A 302 3.31 9.32 -14.14
CA ALA A 302 3.23 9.49 -15.58
C ALA A 302 2.40 8.38 -16.26
N ALA A 303 2.56 7.14 -15.81
CA ALA A 303 1.81 5.98 -16.28
C ALA A 303 0.31 6.13 -15.98
N SER A 304 -0.05 6.60 -14.80
CA SER A 304 -1.43 6.78 -14.35
C SER A 304 -2.24 7.69 -15.26
N GLY A 305 -1.63 8.79 -15.73
CA GLY A 305 -2.25 9.66 -16.73
C GLY A 305 -2.60 8.94 -18.03
N LYS A 306 -1.79 7.95 -18.46
CA LYS A 306 -2.05 7.13 -19.65
C LYS A 306 -3.05 6.01 -19.39
N LEU A 307 -3.02 5.40 -18.21
CA LEU A 307 -3.99 4.38 -17.80
C LEU A 307 -5.40 4.96 -17.71
N ILE A 308 -5.53 6.21 -17.24
CA ILE A 308 -6.83 6.89 -17.18
C ILE A 308 -7.34 7.26 -18.57
N LEU A 309 -6.46 7.62 -19.50
CA LEU A 309 -6.83 7.73 -20.92
C LEU A 309 -7.38 6.39 -21.45
N ALA A 310 -6.78 5.26 -21.08
CA ALA A 310 -7.29 3.94 -21.45
C ALA A 310 -8.66 3.64 -20.81
N TYR A 311 -8.83 3.97 -19.53
CA TYR A 311 -10.10 3.85 -18.80
C TYR A 311 -11.21 4.69 -19.45
N ALA A 312 -10.94 5.97 -19.71
CA ALA A 312 -11.92 6.89 -20.30
C ALA A 312 -12.29 6.49 -21.74
N LEU A 313 -11.35 5.96 -22.51
CA LEU A 313 -11.65 5.39 -23.83
C LEU A 313 -12.59 4.18 -23.71
N GLY A 314 -12.29 3.29 -22.76
CA GLY A 314 -13.17 2.17 -22.45
C GLY A 314 -14.57 2.63 -22.01
N GLY A 315 -14.65 3.60 -21.11
CA GLY A 315 -15.90 4.20 -20.63
C GLY A 315 -16.68 4.92 -21.73
N ALA A 316 -16.04 5.47 -22.74
CA ALA A 316 -16.71 6.03 -23.92
C ALA A 316 -17.23 4.95 -24.87
N ILE A 317 -16.56 3.80 -24.96
CA ILE A 317 -17.00 2.68 -25.81
C ILE A 317 -18.18 1.96 -25.15
N GLY A 318 -18.06 1.66 -23.85
CA GLY A 318 -18.96 0.78 -23.10
C GLY A 318 -20.46 1.08 -23.23
N PRO A 319 -20.96 2.27 -22.84
CA PRO A 319 -22.38 2.57 -22.86
C PRO A 319 -22.97 2.56 -24.27
N TYR A 320 -22.22 2.95 -25.31
CA TYR A 320 -22.71 2.96 -26.68
C TYR A 320 -22.77 1.55 -27.28
N THR A 321 -21.74 0.72 -27.07
CA THR A 321 -21.75 -0.64 -27.58
C THR A 321 -22.72 -1.54 -26.81
N SER A 322 -22.84 -1.38 -25.49
CA SER A 322 -23.80 -2.13 -24.69
C SER A 322 -25.24 -1.74 -25.03
N SER A 323 -25.52 -0.46 -25.25
CA SER A 323 -26.86 0.00 -25.65
C SER A 323 -27.27 -0.49 -27.04
N LEU A 324 -26.32 -0.61 -27.97
CA LEU A 324 -26.55 -1.21 -29.29
C LEU A 324 -26.93 -2.69 -29.16
N MET A 325 -26.24 -3.44 -28.29
CA MET A 325 -26.63 -4.82 -27.98
C MET A 325 -28.01 -4.89 -27.33
N MET A 326 -28.33 -4.00 -26.39
CA MET A 326 -29.64 -3.93 -25.75
C MET A 326 -30.76 -3.65 -26.77
N LYS A 327 -30.52 -2.76 -27.74
CA LYS A 327 -31.48 -2.43 -28.81
C LYS A 327 -31.82 -3.65 -29.68
N HIS A 328 -30.84 -4.51 -29.98
CA HIS A 328 -31.03 -5.63 -30.90
C HIS A 328 -31.39 -6.95 -30.22
N MET A 329 -30.91 -7.19 -29.00
CA MET A 329 -31.04 -8.47 -28.31
C MET A 329 -31.89 -8.39 -27.03
N GLY A 330 -32.40 -7.20 -26.69
CA GLY A 330 -33.22 -6.97 -25.49
C GLY A 330 -32.40 -6.51 -24.28
N PRO A 331 -33.07 -6.11 -23.18
CA PRO A 331 -32.42 -5.48 -22.03
C PRO A 331 -31.37 -6.36 -21.35
N ASP A 332 -31.59 -7.67 -21.28
CA ASP A 332 -30.65 -8.64 -20.68
C ASP A 332 -29.29 -8.70 -21.40
N ALA A 333 -29.22 -8.22 -22.65
CA ALA A 333 -27.97 -8.15 -23.41
C ALA A 333 -26.91 -7.27 -22.74
N LEU A 334 -27.30 -6.37 -21.83
CA LEU A 334 -26.35 -5.64 -20.99
C LEU A 334 -25.46 -6.59 -20.18
N PHE A 335 -26.04 -7.62 -19.55
CA PHE A 335 -25.29 -8.57 -18.74
C PHE A 335 -24.50 -9.55 -19.59
N GLY A 336 -25.05 -9.96 -20.74
CA GLY A 336 -24.29 -10.72 -21.74
C GLY A 336 -23.05 -9.97 -22.22
N TYR A 337 -23.17 -8.67 -22.47
CA TYR A 337 -22.06 -7.80 -22.83
C TYR A 337 -20.97 -7.76 -21.74
N LEU A 338 -21.36 -7.61 -20.47
CA LEU A 338 -20.43 -7.61 -19.34
C LEU A 338 -19.72 -8.96 -19.16
N ILE A 339 -20.44 -10.08 -19.36
CA ILE A 339 -19.86 -11.42 -19.32
C ILE A 339 -18.81 -11.59 -20.42
N VAL A 340 -19.13 -11.22 -21.66
CA VAL A 340 -18.19 -11.34 -22.77
C VAL A 340 -16.95 -10.48 -22.55
N ALA A 341 -17.11 -9.21 -22.14
CA ALA A 341 -15.99 -8.33 -21.86
C ALA A 341 -15.09 -8.87 -20.72
N SER A 342 -15.71 -9.39 -19.66
CA SER A 342 -15.00 -9.99 -18.52
C SER A 342 -14.26 -11.27 -18.92
N LEU A 343 -14.88 -12.15 -19.72
CA LEU A 343 -14.26 -13.37 -20.21
C LEU A 343 -13.10 -13.10 -21.19
N ILE A 344 -13.20 -12.05 -22.01
CA ILE A 344 -12.07 -11.59 -22.85
C ILE A 344 -10.90 -11.20 -21.96
N LEU A 345 -11.14 -10.46 -20.86
CA LEU A 345 -10.08 -10.11 -19.92
C LEU A 345 -9.53 -11.34 -19.20
N VAL A 346 -10.38 -12.26 -18.74
CA VAL A 346 -9.94 -13.53 -18.12
C VAL A 346 -9.05 -14.32 -19.08
N ALA A 347 -9.44 -14.49 -20.34
CA ALA A 347 -8.64 -15.17 -21.34
C ALA A 347 -7.29 -14.46 -21.58
N PHE A 348 -7.30 -13.13 -21.61
CA PHE A 348 -6.08 -12.34 -21.75
C PHE A 348 -5.17 -12.48 -20.52
N VAL A 349 -5.71 -12.44 -19.30
CA VAL A 349 -4.95 -12.63 -18.06
C VAL A 349 -4.33 -14.02 -18.01
N MET A 350 -5.10 -15.08 -18.29
CA MET A 350 -4.59 -16.45 -18.31
C MET A 350 -3.49 -16.64 -19.37
N TYR A 351 -3.65 -16.06 -20.56
CA TYR A 351 -2.60 -16.03 -21.58
C TYR A 351 -1.33 -15.30 -21.12
N ARG A 352 -1.47 -14.23 -20.34
CA ARG A 352 -0.32 -13.50 -19.78
C ARG A 352 0.36 -14.26 -18.64
N MET A 353 -0.41 -14.98 -17.82
CA MET A 353 0.12 -15.85 -16.76
C MET A 353 0.94 -17.01 -17.33
N SER A 354 0.56 -17.57 -18.50
CA SER A 354 1.31 -18.67 -19.12
C SER A 354 2.63 -18.25 -19.78
N ILE A 355 2.80 -16.97 -20.08
CA ILE A 355 4.00 -16.44 -20.76
C ILE A 355 5.00 -15.82 -19.78
N ARG A 356 4.55 -15.35 -18.61
CA ARG A 356 5.38 -14.58 -17.69
C ARG A 356 5.06 -14.91 -16.24
N SER A 357 6.08 -15.24 -15.47
CA SER A 357 5.99 -15.46 -14.02
C SER A 357 5.47 -14.23 -13.28
N ALA A 358 4.86 -14.47 -12.12
CA ALA A 358 4.42 -13.41 -11.22
C ALA A 358 5.60 -12.58 -10.73
N VAL A 359 5.32 -11.35 -10.29
CA VAL A 359 6.22 -10.68 -9.36
C VAL A 359 6.05 -11.43 -8.02
N PRO A 360 7.13 -11.91 -7.37
CA PRO A 360 7.03 -12.60 -6.09
C PRO A 360 6.20 -11.81 -5.08
N ASP A 361 5.38 -12.48 -4.27
CA ASP A 361 4.42 -11.82 -3.37
C ASP A 361 5.11 -10.88 -2.37
N ALA A 362 6.33 -11.23 -1.93
CA ALA A 362 7.18 -10.39 -1.07
C ALA A 362 7.65 -9.06 -1.70
N LEU A 363 7.53 -8.91 -3.03
CA LEU A 363 7.91 -7.70 -3.78
C LEU A 363 6.67 -6.93 -4.30
N GLN A 364 5.46 -7.35 -3.95
CA GLN A 364 4.23 -6.67 -4.34
C GLN A 364 3.91 -5.55 -3.35
N GLU A 365 3.54 -4.37 -3.86
CA GLU A 365 3.14 -3.25 -3.01
C GLU A 365 1.71 -3.44 -2.50
N SER A 366 1.37 -3.03 -1.28
CA SER A 366 0.02 -3.21 -0.71
C SER A 366 -1.12 -2.61 -1.56
N PHE A 367 -2.30 -3.22 -1.51
CA PHE A 367 -3.47 -2.80 -2.28
C PHE A 367 -4.02 -1.49 -1.74
N VAL A 368 -4.20 -0.54 -2.66
CA VAL A 368 -4.82 0.76 -2.36
C VAL A 368 -6.10 0.87 -3.18
N VAL A 369 -7.21 1.15 -2.50
CA VAL A 369 -8.45 1.58 -3.14
C VAL A 369 -8.13 2.81 -3.98
N GLN A 370 -8.46 2.82 -5.27
CA GLN A 370 -8.02 3.89 -6.18
C GLN A 370 -9.17 4.66 -6.81
N GLY A 371 -8.95 5.97 -6.99
CA GLY A 371 -9.86 6.88 -7.67
C GLY A 371 -9.73 6.80 -9.20
N LEU A 372 -10.67 7.40 -9.92
CA LEU A 372 -10.74 7.35 -11.39
C LEU A 372 -9.91 8.46 -12.09
N THR A 373 -8.95 9.05 -11.40
CA THR A 373 -8.33 10.34 -11.75
C THR A 373 -6.81 10.35 -11.53
N PRO A 374 -6.02 11.07 -12.35
CA PRO A 374 -4.56 10.88 -12.32
C PRO A 374 -3.92 11.39 -11.03
N MET A 375 -4.55 12.39 -10.40
CA MET A 375 -4.11 12.96 -9.13
C MET A 375 -4.45 12.04 -7.95
N ALA A 376 -5.46 11.17 -8.06
CA ALA A 376 -5.72 10.11 -7.09
C ALA A 376 -4.53 9.15 -6.97
N THR A 377 -3.76 8.99 -8.06
CA THR A 377 -2.54 8.21 -8.02
C THR A 377 -1.39 8.96 -7.37
N GLU A 378 -1.26 10.28 -7.53
CA GLU A 378 -0.27 11.03 -6.75
C GLU A 378 -0.53 10.91 -5.24
N LEU A 379 -1.78 10.72 -4.84
CA LEU A 379 -2.17 10.43 -3.46
C LEU A 379 -1.90 8.99 -3.01
N ASP A 380 -1.53 8.09 -3.92
CA ASP A 380 -1.21 6.71 -3.63
C ASP A 380 0.10 6.64 -2.82
N PRO A 381 0.10 6.05 -1.62
CA PRO A 381 1.32 5.83 -0.84
C PRO A 381 2.44 5.13 -1.64
N ARG A 382 2.09 4.34 -2.66
CA ARG A 382 3.04 3.64 -3.53
C ARG A 382 3.79 4.54 -4.51
N THR A 383 3.17 5.67 -4.89
CA THR A 383 3.85 6.67 -5.71
C THR A 383 4.80 7.54 -4.90
N GLU A 384 4.79 7.40 -3.58
CA GLU A 384 5.74 8.03 -2.69
C GLU A 384 7.09 7.37 -2.92
N TYR A 385 7.78 7.88 -3.93
CA TYR A 385 9.19 7.65 -4.05
C TYR A 385 9.85 8.46 -2.94
N ASN A 386 10.34 7.78 -1.90
CA ASN A 386 11.45 8.31 -1.11
C ASN A 386 12.71 8.31 -1.99
N SER A 387 12.66 9.04 -3.10
CA SER A 387 13.88 9.63 -3.62
C SER A 387 14.18 10.86 -2.82
N LEU A 388 15.42 10.91 -2.43
CA LEU A 388 16.26 12.09 -2.30
C LEU A 388 16.18 13.11 -3.48
N ASP A 389 15.16 13.14 -4.35
CA ASP A 389 15.07 13.98 -5.58
C ASP A 389 14.30 15.29 -5.40
N ASP A 390 13.95 15.69 -4.18
CA ASP A 390 13.78 17.12 -3.90
C ASP A 390 15.17 17.70 -3.57
N THR A 391 16.14 17.53 -4.48
CA THR A 391 17.42 18.24 -4.39
C THR A 391 17.11 19.72 -4.55
N GLY A 392 16.98 20.41 -3.42
CA GLY A 392 16.83 21.85 -3.39
C GLY A 392 17.89 22.51 -4.27
N ILE A 393 17.59 23.70 -4.81
CA ILE A 393 18.49 24.44 -5.73
C ILE A 393 19.93 24.52 -5.18
N ALA A 394 20.08 24.56 -3.84
CA ALA A 394 21.37 24.51 -3.17
C ALA A 394 22.14 23.19 -3.38
N ALA A 395 21.47 22.05 -3.24
CA ALA A 395 22.05 20.74 -3.50
C ALA A 395 22.42 20.56 -4.98
N GLU A 396 21.56 21.00 -5.90
CA GLU A 396 21.86 20.98 -7.35
C GLU A 396 23.08 21.86 -7.69
N THR A 397 23.19 23.03 -7.04
CA THR A 397 24.38 23.90 -7.20
C THR A 397 25.65 23.22 -6.70
N VAL A 398 25.59 22.51 -5.56
CA VAL A 398 26.74 21.77 -5.02
C VAL A 398 27.15 20.66 -5.99
N LEU A 399 26.19 19.89 -6.52
CA LEU A 399 26.48 18.81 -7.47
C LEU A 399 27.09 19.35 -8.77
N LEU A 400 26.57 20.44 -9.32
CA LEU A 400 27.14 21.10 -10.52
C LEU A 400 28.56 21.64 -10.30
N LEU A 401 28.83 22.24 -9.14
CA LEU A 401 30.17 22.73 -8.81
C LEU A 401 31.16 21.59 -8.54
N ALA A 402 30.68 20.51 -7.93
CA ALA A 402 31.46 19.30 -7.67
C ALA A 402 31.77 18.52 -8.96
N GLU A 403 30.92 18.56 -9.98
CA GLU A 403 31.24 18.00 -11.31
C GLU A 403 32.47 18.66 -11.95
N GLU A 404 32.66 19.97 -11.75
CA GLU A 404 33.84 20.68 -12.25
C GLU A 404 35.08 20.47 -11.36
N ASN A 405 34.90 20.32 -10.04
CA ASN A 405 36.00 20.12 -9.07
C ASN A 405 35.66 18.99 -8.06
N PRO A 406 35.85 17.71 -8.44
CA PRO A 406 35.44 16.57 -7.61
C PRO A 406 36.23 16.42 -6.30
N ASP A 407 37.46 16.91 -6.26
CA ASP A 407 38.34 16.84 -5.09
C ASP A 407 37.90 17.78 -3.95
N ASP A 408 37.13 18.82 -4.28
CA ASP A 408 36.71 19.87 -3.33
C ASP A 408 35.24 19.74 -2.89
N VAL A 409 34.58 18.62 -3.20
CA VAL A 409 33.12 18.46 -3.00
C VAL A 409 32.66 18.66 -1.55
N VAL A 410 33.45 18.24 -0.55
CA VAL A 410 33.14 18.50 0.87
C VAL A 410 33.23 19.98 1.20
N GLU A 411 34.26 20.69 0.71
CA GLU A 411 34.44 22.12 0.98
C GLU A 411 33.35 22.96 0.29
N ILE A 412 32.99 22.58 -0.94
CA ILE A 412 31.87 23.17 -1.69
C ILE A 412 30.55 22.95 -0.93
N ALA A 413 30.24 21.72 -0.53
CA ALA A 413 29.02 21.38 0.19
C ALA A 413 28.90 22.13 1.53
N VAL A 414 29.99 22.19 2.32
CA VAL A 414 30.05 22.94 3.58
C VAL A 414 29.83 24.44 3.35
N SER A 415 30.50 25.02 2.35
CA SER A 415 30.37 26.46 2.06
C SER A 415 28.95 26.86 1.64
N VAL A 416 28.27 26.01 0.87
CA VAL A 416 26.87 26.24 0.45
C VAL A 416 25.91 26.03 1.62
N ALA A 417 26.10 24.97 2.41
CA ALA A 417 25.29 24.68 3.59
C ALA A 417 25.41 25.78 4.67
N LEU A 418 26.58 26.38 4.86
CA LEU A 418 26.76 27.52 5.77
C LEU A 418 25.99 28.77 5.32
N ASN A 419 25.79 28.95 4.01
CA ASN A 419 25.02 30.06 3.45
C ASN A 419 23.51 29.78 3.42
N GLN A 420 23.10 28.51 3.39
CA GLN A 420 21.71 28.06 3.45
C GLN A 420 21.54 26.91 4.46
N PRO A 421 21.55 27.21 5.78
CA PRO A 421 21.55 26.18 6.82
C PRO A 421 20.30 25.30 6.82
N GLU A 422 19.17 25.86 6.35
CA GLU A 422 17.88 25.14 6.26
C GLU A 422 17.91 24.01 5.22
N GLU A 423 18.82 24.08 4.25
CA GLU A 423 19.03 23.06 3.20
C GLU A 423 20.22 22.13 3.49
N ALA A 424 20.92 22.32 4.62
CA ALA A 424 22.16 21.59 4.92
C ALA A 424 21.95 20.07 4.94
N ALA A 425 20.80 19.60 5.43
CA ALA A 425 20.47 18.19 5.46
C ALA A 425 20.25 17.63 4.04
N ASN A 426 19.57 18.37 3.15
CA ASN A 426 19.34 17.99 1.76
C ASN A 426 20.64 18.03 0.94
N ILE A 427 21.50 19.03 1.17
CA ILE A 427 22.84 19.12 0.56
C ILE A 427 23.68 17.90 0.97
N ALA A 428 23.70 17.58 2.27
CA ALA A 428 24.44 16.43 2.78
C ALA A 428 23.97 15.13 2.14
N GLN A 429 22.65 14.96 2.07
CA GLN A 429 21.97 13.80 1.50
C GLN A 429 22.32 13.61 0.01
N ALA A 430 22.08 14.63 -0.81
CA ALA A 430 22.32 14.61 -2.25
C ALA A 430 23.79 14.41 -2.61
N THR A 431 24.67 15.09 -1.87
CA THR A 431 26.12 15.01 -2.10
C THR A 431 26.65 13.64 -1.70
N ALA A 432 26.18 13.07 -0.58
CA ALA A 432 26.56 11.73 -0.15
C ALA A 432 26.09 10.65 -1.12
N TYR A 433 24.90 10.79 -1.71
CA TYR A 433 24.40 9.87 -2.72
C TYR A 433 25.28 9.84 -3.98
N GLN A 434 25.68 11.02 -4.48
CA GLN A 434 26.49 11.13 -5.70
C GLN A 434 27.98 10.83 -5.45
N TYR A 435 28.49 11.14 -4.26
CA TYR A 435 29.89 10.98 -3.85
C TYR A 435 30.00 10.14 -2.57
N PRO A 436 29.61 8.85 -2.62
CA PRO A 436 29.49 8.05 -1.41
C PRO A 436 30.84 7.72 -0.78
N GLU A 437 31.95 7.79 -1.52
CA GLU A 437 33.31 7.69 -0.96
C GLU A 437 33.67 8.85 -0.01
N GLN A 438 33.00 10.01 -0.15
CA GLN A 438 33.23 11.18 0.69
C GLN A 438 32.14 11.39 1.75
N ALA A 439 31.15 10.49 1.84
CA ALA A 439 29.99 10.61 2.73
C ALA A 439 30.39 10.80 4.20
N VAL A 440 31.37 10.05 4.70
CA VAL A 440 31.86 10.17 6.08
C VAL A 440 32.51 11.53 6.33
N ALA A 441 33.44 11.94 5.46
CA ALA A 441 34.12 13.23 5.58
C ALA A 441 33.15 14.41 5.48
N LEU A 442 32.16 14.31 4.59
CA LEU A 442 31.08 15.28 4.41
C LEU A 442 30.23 15.41 5.66
N ALA A 443 29.77 14.28 6.23
CA ALA A 443 28.96 14.29 7.44
C ALA A 443 29.70 14.91 8.62
N ILE A 444 30.98 14.55 8.82
CA ILE A 444 31.80 15.10 9.90
C ILE A 444 31.95 16.62 9.74
N ALA A 445 32.36 17.08 8.55
CA ALA A 445 32.60 18.49 8.30
C ALA A 445 31.34 19.35 8.46
N LEU A 446 30.21 18.89 7.91
CA LEU A 446 28.93 19.59 8.05
C LEU A 446 28.42 19.57 9.49
N ALA A 447 28.56 18.44 10.19
CA ALA A 447 28.06 18.31 11.54
C ALA A 447 28.88 19.13 12.56
N ASP A 448 30.17 19.35 12.30
CA ASP A 448 31.02 20.21 13.13
C ASP A 448 30.74 21.71 12.92
N GLU A 449 30.46 22.12 11.68
CA GLU A 449 30.09 23.51 11.34
C GLU A 449 28.63 23.85 11.71
N LEU A 450 27.71 22.85 11.68
CA LEU A 450 26.28 23.00 11.98
C LEU A 450 25.85 22.09 13.16
N PRO A 451 26.32 22.38 14.39
CA PRO A 451 26.12 21.50 15.55
C PRO A 451 24.65 21.32 15.97
N HIS A 452 23.75 22.22 15.55
CA HIS A 452 22.32 22.15 15.83
C HIS A 452 21.56 21.21 14.88
N LEU A 453 22.17 20.81 13.75
CA LEU A 453 21.61 19.89 12.75
C LEU A 453 22.42 18.59 12.63
N LYS A 454 23.42 18.40 13.51
CA LYS A 454 24.36 17.27 13.50
C LYS A 454 23.66 15.90 13.40
N LEU A 455 22.56 15.69 14.15
CA LEU A 455 21.81 14.43 14.10
C LEU A 455 21.13 14.22 12.74
N ASP A 456 20.44 15.24 12.23
CA ASP A 456 19.68 15.15 10.99
C ASP A 456 20.61 14.96 9.78
N ILE A 457 21.75 15.65 9.77
CA ILE A 457 22.80 15.53 8.75
C ILE A 457 23.35 14.11 8.72
N ILE A 458 23.81 13.58 9.87
CA ILE A 458 24.42 12.25 9.92
C ILE A 458 23.41 11.18 9.52
N THR A 459 22.17 11.29 10.00
CA THR A 459 21.11 10.33 9.70
C THR A 459 20.75 10.35 8.21
N ASN A 460 20.70 11.53 7.58
CA ASN A 460 20.38 11.65 6.16
C ASN A 460 21.54 11.19 5.26
N VAL A 461 22.79 11.50 5.61
CA VAL A 461 23.96 10.99 4.88
C VAL A 461 24.00 9.48 4.93
N ALA A 462 23.74 8.89 6.11
CA ALA A 462 23.85 7.46 6.27
C ALA A 462 22.78 6.68 5.49
N GLY A 463 21.57 7.22 5.35
CA GLY A 463 20.56 6.68 4.43
C GLY A 463 20.93 6.83 2.94
N SER A 464 21.74 7.83 2.59
CA SER A 464 22.13 8.12 1.20
C SER A 464 23.36 7.36 0.72
N ALA A 465 24.23 6.97 1.66
CA ALA A 465 25.44 6.21 1.41
C ALA A 465 25.49 5.00 2.37
N PRO A 466 24.69 3.94 2.11
CA PRO A 466 24.60 2.76 2.97
C PRO A 466 25.96 2.13 3.29
N GLN A 467 26.84 2.07 2.29
CA GLN A 467 28.22 1.57 2.41
C GLN A 467 29.10 2.32 3.43
N SER A 468 28.69 3.51 3.88
CA SER A 468 29.35 4.30 4.92
C SER A 468 28.60 4.29 6.25
N GLY A 469 27.49 3.54 6.36
CA GLY A 469 26.64 3.49 7.54
C GLY A 469 27.36 3.03 8.80
N ALA A 470 28.24 2.03 8.68
CA ALA A 470 29.08 1.52 9.77
C ALA A 470 30.03 2.60 10.34
N ASP A 471 30.71 3.35 9.47
CA ASP A 471 31.64 4.40 9.89
C ASP A 471 30.90 5.61 10.49
N LEU A 472 29.72 5.94 9.97
CA LEU A 472 28.85 7.00 10.51
C LEU A 472 28.25 6.62 11.87
N ALA A 473 27.89 5.34 12.06
CA ALA A 473 27.46 4.80 13.34
C ALA A 473 28.57 4.91 14.40
N ARG A 474 29.83 4.56 14.06
CA ARG A 474 30.98 4.76 14.96
C ARG A 474 31.20 6.22 15.32
N TYR A 475 31.17 7.12 14.34
CA TYR A 475 31.31 8.56 14.59
C TYR A 475 30.21 9.12 15.51
N MET A 476 28.97 8.65 15.35
CA MET A 476 27.86 9.00 16.23
C MET A 476 28.06 8.49 17.66
N CYS A 477 28.54 7.26 17.82
CA CYS A 477 28.86 6.72 19.13
C CYS A 477 29.98 7.50 19.83
N ASP A 478 31.04 7.87 19.10
CA ASP A 478 32.10 8.74 19.61
C ASP A 478 31.58 10.12 20.03
N LEU A 479 30.63 10.69 19.28
CA LEU A 479 30.00 11.96 19.63
C LEU A 479 29.16 11.88 20.92
N ILE A 480 28.44 10.78 21.09
CA ILE A 480 27.64 10.50 22.29
C ILE A 480 28.57 10.30 23.49
N LYS A 481 29.72 9.65 23.32
CA LYS A 481 30.76 9.52 24.37
C LYS A 481 31.37 10.86 24.77
N GLN A 482 31.56 11.77 23.81
CA GLN A 482 32.21 13.06 24.03
C GLN A 482 31.29 14.15 24.59
N GLN A 483 29.97 14.04 24.40
CA GLN A 483 28.98 14.93 25.03
C GLN A 483 28.32 14.24 26.22
N LYS A 484 28.31 14.88 27.39
CA LYS A 484 27.57 14.44 28.59
C LYS A 484 26.04 14.49 28.39
N LEU A 485 25.52 13.71 27.44
CA LEU A 485 24.09 13.53 27.22
C LEU A 485 23.51 12.62 28.31
N GLU A 486 22.31 12.94 28.77
CA GLU A 486 21.54 12.07 29.66
C GLU A 486 21.28 10.71 28.95
N PRO A 487 21.44 9.56 29.62
CA PRO A 487 21.36 8.22 29.00
C PRO A 487 20.11 7.98 28.13
N HIS A 488 18.97 8.54 28.50
CA HIS A 488 17.72 8.42 27.72
C HIS A 488 17.69 9.25 26.42
N ALA A 489 18.37 10.39 26.37
CA ALA A 489 18.47 11.19 25.15
C ALA A 489 19.38 10.50 24.13
N SER A 490 20.47 9.89 24.61
CA SER A 490 21.39 9.07 23.82
C SER A 490 20.69 7.84 23.23
N PHE A 491 19.88 7.13 24.03
CA PHE A 491 19.10 5.97 23.53
C PHE A 491 18.12 6.35 22.43
N ASN A 492 17.34 7.43 22.60
CA ASN A 492 16.38 7.85 21.58
C ASN A 492 17.05 8.28 20.27
N ALA A 493 18.21 8.92 20.35
CA ALA A 493 19.01 9.30 19.19
C ALA A 493 19.57 8.07 18.46
N LEU A 494 20.18 7.15 19.21
CA LEU A 494 20.72 5.89 18.68
C LEU A 494 19.61 5.03 18.09
N SER A 495 18.47 4.89 18.76
CA SER A 495 17.34 4.09 18.27
C SER A 495 16.78 4.62 16.95
N ARG A 496 16.63 5.95 16.81
CA ARG A 496 16.19 6.58 15.56
C ARG A 496 17.20 6.39 14.44
N LEU A 497 18.49 6.51 14.73
CA LEU A 497 19.56 6.28 13.77
C LEU A 497 19.58 4.82 13.33
N THR A 498 19.58 3.88 14.28
CA THR A 498 19.57 2.44 14.02
C THR A 498 18.35 2.05 13.19
N LEU A 499 17.13 2.48 13.54
CA LEU A 499 15.93 2.21 12.73
C LEU A 499 16.04 2.77 11.31
N LYS A 500 16.50 4.02 11.16
CA LYS A 500 16.60 4.64 9.84
C LYS A 500 17.71 4.03 8.98
N LEU A 501 18.80 3.59 9.60
CA LEU A 501 19.85 2.82 8.93
C LEU A 501 19.35 1.44 8.49
N LEU A 502 18.51 0.79 9.31
CA LEU A 502 17.91 -0.49 9.01
C LEU A 502 16.89 -0.42 7.87
N ASP A 503 16.08 0.64 7.83
CA ASP A 503 15.11 0.89 6.75
C ASP A 503 15.81 1.07 5.38
N GLU A 504 16.94 1.78 5.37
CA GLU A 504 17.68 2.14 4.14
C GLU A 504 18.69 1.06 3.72
N ALA A 505 19.24 0.31 4.68
CA ALA A 505 20.27 -0.70 4.48
C ALA A 505 19.94 -2.02 5.21
N PRO A 506 18.82 -2.68 4.90
CA PRO A 506 18.37 -3.87 5.63
C PRO A 506 19.39 -5.01 5.58
N GLN A 507 20.22 -5.10 4.53
CA GLN A 507 21.28 -6.11 4.41
C GLN A 507 22.49 -5.90 5.33
N GLN A 508 22.61 -4.74 5.97
CA GLN A 508 23.69 -4.41 6.92
C GLN A 508 23.20 -4.38 8.37
N ALA A 509 21.98 -4.87 8.62
CA ALA A 509 21.31 -4.75 9.90
C ALA A 509 22.13 -5.33 11.06
N ALA A 510 22.68 -6.53 10.86
CA ALA A 510 23.50 -7.21 11.85
C ALA A 510 24.80 -6.44 12.14
N GLU A 511 25.50 -5.94 11.11
CA GLU A 511 26.74 -5.18 11.27
C GLU A 511 26.49 -3.84 12.00
N ILE A 512 25.43 -3.12 11.63
CA ILE A 512 25.07 -1.85 12.28
C ILE A 512 24.69 -2.09 13.74
N ALA A 513 23.87 -3.10 14.03
CA ALA A 513 23.47 -3.44 15.39
C ALA A 513 24.68 -3.85 16.25
N ALA A 514 25.61 -4.64 15.71
CA ALA A 514 26.82 -5.09 16.38
C ALA A 514 27.75 -3.92 16.72
N ILE A 515 28.02 -3.04 15.74
CA ILE A 515 28.87 -1.85 15.94
C ILE A 515 28.28 -0.93 17.01
N VAL A 516 26.98 -0.62 16.90
CA VAL A 516 26.32 0.27 17.87
C VAL A 516 26.34 -0.36 19.26
N SER A 517 26.12 -1.67 19.36
CA SER A 517 26.13 -2.40 20.63
C SER A 517 27.52 -2.47 21.26
N HIS A 518 28.56 -2.76 20.47
CA HIS A 518 29.96 -2.74 20.92
C HIS A 518 30.32 -1.39 21.52
N GLU A 519 30.00 -0.32 20.80
CA GLU A 519 30.40 1.02 21.18
C GLU A 519 29.71 1.50 22.46
N ILE A 520 28.49 1.06 22.74
CA ILE A 520 27.76 1.45 23.96
C ILE A 520 27.92 0.48 25.13
N ALA A 521 28.53 -0.70 24.92
CA ALA A 521 28.57 -1.77 25.91
C ALA A 521 29.17 -1.34 27.25
N ASP A 522 30.26 -0.58 27.22
CA ASP A 522 30.97 -0.14 28.43
C ASP A 522 30.25 1.00 29.17
N ASP A 523 29.56 1.88 28.43
CA ASP A 523 28.97 3.10 28.97
C ASP A 523 27.48 2.95 29.31
N MET A 524 26.76 2.09 28.58
CA MET A 524 25.31 1.91 28.64
C MET A 524 24.90 0.43 28.38
N PRO A 525 25.34 -0.52 29.22
CA PRO A 525 25.11 -1.97 29.00
C PRO A 525 23.62 -2.32 28.91
N GLU A 526 22.77 -1.64 29.69
CA GLU A 526 21.30 -1.81 29.72
C GLU A 526 20.59 -1.54 28.38
N LEU A 527 21.28 -0.90 27.41
CA LEU A 527 20.72 -0.52 26.12
C LEU A 527 21.09 -1.48 25.00
N VAL A 528 22.09 -2.35 25.21
CA VAL A 528 22.59 -3.30 24.20
C VAL A 528 21.47 -4.24 23.75
N ALA A 529 20.81 -4.91 24.70
CA ALA A 529 19.70 -5.81 24.40
C ALA A 529 18.54 -5.07 23.71
N LYS A 530 18.22 -3.85 24.12
CA LYS A 530 17.14 -3.05 23.50
C LYS A 530 17.41 -2.70 22.05
N ILE A 531 18.66 -2.43 21.70
CA ILE A 531 19.06 -2.15 20.31
C ILE A 531 19.00 -3.43 19.48
N ALA A 532 19.44 -4.57 20.01
CA ALA A 532 19.32 -5.86 19.35
C ALA A 532 17.85 -6.22 19.07
N VAL A 533 16.96 -6.04 20.06
CA VAL A 533 15.50 -6.27 19.92
C VAL A 533 14.89 -5.33 18.88
N LEU A 534 15.25 -4.05 18.94
CA LEU A 534 14.74 -3.05 18.01
C LEU A 534 15.21 -3.33 16.56
N ALA A 535 16.44 -3.80 16.39
CA ALA A 535 16.96 -4.22 15.10
C ALA A 535 16.29 -5.52 14.59
N ALA A 536 16.13 -6.51 15.47
CA ALA A 536 15.43 -7.76 15.19
C ALA A 536 13.97 -7.55 14.77
N ARG A 537 13.26 -6.59 15.36
CA ARG A 537 11.90 -6.21 14.95
C ARG A 537 11.84 -5.52 13.58
N ALA A 538 12.86 -4.72 13.26
CA ALA A 538 12.93 -3.99 12.01
C ALA A 538 13.34 -4.88 10.83
N ALA A 539 14.16 -5.92 11.08
CA ALA A 539 14.58 -6.91 10.09
C ALA A 539 14.25 -8.36 10.55
N PRO A 540 12.98 -8.79 10.43
CA PRO A 540 12.51 -10.12 10.83
C PRO A 540 13.33 -11.27 10.22
N ASP A 541 13.71 -11.15 8.95
CA ASP A 541 14.46 -12.19 8.22
C ASP A 541 15.92 -12.36 8.70
N GLN A 542 16.43 -11.44 9.54
CA GLN A 542 17.81 -11.43 10.04
C GLN A 542 17.88 -11.47 11.57
N ARG A 543 16.80 -11.81 12.28
CA ARG A 543 16.74 -11.80 13.75
C ARG A 543 17.88 -12.57 14.41
N VAL A 544 18.11 -13.81 13.98
CA VAL A 544 19.18 -14.67 14.51
C VAL A 544 20.56 -14.10 14.17
N GLU A 545 20.76 -13.62 12.93
CA GLU A 545 22.04 -13.04 12.49
C GLU A 545 22.41 -11.77 13.27
N ILE A 546 21.41 -10.91 13.53
CA ILE A 546 21.54 -9.70 14.36
C ILE A 546 21.91 -10.09 15.78
N ALA A 547 21.15 -11.00 16.39
CA ALA A 547 21.38 -11.44 17.77
C ALA A 547 22.78 -12.08 17.95
N THR A 548 23.21 -12.87 16.97
CA THR A 548 24.53 -13.52 16.94
C THR A 548 25.66 -12.49 16.82
N SER A 549 25.53 -11.54 15.88
CA SER A 549 26.55 -10.51 15.66
C SER A 549 26.69 -9.56 16.85
N VAL A 550 25.57 -9.20 17.49
CA VAL A 550 25.60 -8.39 18.72
C VAL A 550 26.21 -9.18 19.88
N THR A 551 25.90 -10.48 19.98
CA THR A 551 26.45 -11.36 21.01
C THR A 551 27.96 -11.57 20.87
N GLN A 552 28.48 -11.68 19.65
CA GLN A 552 29.92 -11.71 19.38
C GLN A 552 30.64 -10.50 19.95
N GLU A 553 30.05 -9.31 19.76
CA GLU A 553 30.64 -8.06 20.22
C GLU A 553 30.42 -7.81 21.72
N VAL A 554 29.29 -8.25 22.28
CA VAL A 554 28.93 -8.06 23.69
C VAL A 554 28.47 -9.37 24.35
N PRO A 555 29.40 -10.31 24.64
CA PRO A 555 29.05 -11.62 25.20
C PRO A 555 28.41 -11.58 26.59
N ASN A 556 28.52 -10.46 27.32
CA ASN A 556 27.91 -10.34 28.65
C ASN A 556 26.41 -10.02 28.60
N ALA A 557 25.89 -9.62 27.45
CA ALA A 557 24.47 -9.27 27.25
C ALA A 557 23.67 -10.40 26.57
N SER A 558 24.29 -11.58 26.32
CA SER A 558 23.73 -12.65 25.48
C SER A 558 22.39 -13.19 25.98
N VAL A 559 22.21 -13.34 27.30
CA VAL A 559 20.94 -13.80 27.89
C VAL A 559 19.83 -12.77 27.65
N GLU A 560 20.08 -11.48 27.91
CA GLU A 560 19.09 -10.41 27.69
C GLU A 560 18.73 -10.24 26.20
N ILE A 561 19.72 -10.41 25.31
CA ILE A 561 19.51 -10.41 23.86
C ILE A 561 18.64 -11.62 23.46
N ALA A 562 18.96 -12.81 23.98
CA ALA A 562 18.22 -14.04 23.69
C ALA A 562 16.74 -13.91 24.09
N THR A 563 16.46 -13.49 25.33
CA THR A 563 15.08 -13.24 25.81
C THR A 563 14.36 -12.23 24.93
N GLY A 564 14.99 -11.07 24.71
CA GLY A 564 14.35 -9.98 24.00
C GLY A 564 14.06 -10.31 22.54
N VAL A 565 14.94 -11.04 21.85
CA VAL A 565 14.75 -11.45 20.46
C VAL A 565 13.75 -12.61 20.38
N ALA A 566 13.76 -13.56 21.33
CA ALA A 566 12.73 -14.60 21.43
C ALA A 566 11.32 -13.99 21.59
N GLU A 567 11.16 -12.91 22.36
CA GLU A 567 9.88 -12.19 22.46
C GLU A 567 9.43 -11.60 21.12
N THR A 568 10.37 -11.27 20.22
CA THR A 568 10.03 -10.79 18.87
C THR A 568 9.58 -11.92 17.95
N ILE A 569 10.11 -13.13 18.14
CA ILE A 569 9.70 -14.34 17.44
C ILE A 569 8.29 -14.74 17.90
N ALA A 570 8.07 -14.80 19.22
CA ALA A 570 6.76 -15.09 19.83
C ALA A 570 5.66 -14.07 19.46
N ALA A 571 6.03 -12.83 19.15
CA ALA A 571 5.08 -11.80 18.74
C ALA A 571 4.78 -11.79 17.22
N SER A 572 5.39 -12.68 16.43
CA SER A 572 5.28 -12.69 14.97
C SER A 572 3.95 -13.31 14.49
N PRO A 573 3.23 -12.71 13.52
CA PRO A 573 1.96 -13.26 13.00
C PRO A 573 2.09 -14.63 12.32
N ASP A 574 3.32 -15.03 11.96
CA ASP A 574 3.63 -16.31 11.31
C ASP A 574 3.71 -17.48 12.31
N GLU A 575 3.56 -17.24 13.62
CA GLU A 575 3.53 -18.29 14.65
C GLU A 575 2.46 -19.36 14.33
N GLU A 576 1.24 -18.98 13.93
CA GLU A 576 0.20 -19.94 13.51
C GLU A 576 0.62 -20.81 12.31
N LEU A 577 1.51 -20.31 11.43
CA LEU A 577 2.03 -21.05 10.28
C LEU A 577 3.22 -21.93 10.67
N HIS A 578 4.11 -21.46 11.54
CA HIS A 578 5.26 -22.23 12.03
C HIS A 578 4.82 -23.35 12.99
N THR A 579 3.86 -23.13 13.88
CA THR A 579 3.23 -24.19 14.69
C THR A 579 2.47 -25.19 13.81
N PHE A 580 1.88 -24.75 12.69
CA PHE A 580 1.24 -25.64 11.71
C PHE A 580 2.26 -26.49 10.94
N LEU A 581 3.39 -25.92 10.53
CA LEU A 581 4.47 -26.63 9.82
C LEU A 581 5.24 -27.59 10.75
N ALA A 582 5.46 -27.24 12.01
CA ALA A 582 6.02 -28.13 13.03
C ALA A 582 5.11 -29.34 13.35
N SER A 583 3.81 -29.24 13.03
CA SER A 583 2.83 -30.32 13.22
C SER A 583 2.75 -31.31 12.05
N GLU A 584 3.34 -31.00 10.88
CA GLU A 584 3.59 -31.98 9.81
C GLU A 584 4.98 -32.60 10.04
N GLU A 585 5.04 -33.93 10.05
CA GLU A 585 6.22 -34.77 10.35
C GLU A 585 7.45 -34.52 9.44
N ASP A 586 8.12 -33.36 9.53
CA ASP A 586 9.44 -33.12 8.95
C ASP A 586 10.49 -33.12 10.06
N GLU A 587 11.11 -34.28 10.29
CA GLU A 587 12.15 -34.52 11.32
C GLU A 587 13.39 -33.59 11.21
N ASN A 588 13.47 -32.73 10.17
CA ASN A 588 14.58 -31.80 9.95
C ASN A 588 14.22 -30.31 10.12
N TYR A 589 13.01 -29.98 10.56
CA TYR A 589 12.64 -28.58 10.81
C TYR A 589 13.16 -28.10 12.16
N VAL A 590 14.09 -27.13 12.14
CA VAL A 590 14.59 -26.44 13.33
C VAL A 590 13.75 -25.17 13.53
N GLY A 591 13.12 -25.05 14.69
CA GLY A 591 12.38 -23.83 15.08
C GLY A 591 13.30 -22.61 15.12
N GLU A 592 12.75 -21.42 14.82
CA GLU A 592 13.54 -20.18 14.80
C GLU A 592 14.11 -19.85 16.21
N GLY A 593 13.41 -20.23 17.28
CA GLY A 593 13.91 -20.14 18.65
C GLY A 593 15.06 -21.13 18.93
N ALA A 594 14.97 -22.35 18.41
CA ALA A 594 16.07 -23.31 18.48
C ALA A 594 17.31 -22.82 17.72
N GLU A 595 17.14 -22.28 16.51
CA GLU A 595 18.24 -21.69 15.74
C GLU A 595 18.89 -20.51 16.48
N LEU A 596 18.08 -19.64 17.10
CA LEU A 596 18.55 -18.54 17.95
C LEU A 596 19.39 -19.05 19.12
N ALA A 597 18.89 -20.01 19.90
CA ALA A 597 19.59 -20.53 21.07
C ALA A 597 20.94 -21.20 20.70
N ILE A 598 20.96 -21.96 19.60
CA ILE A 598 22.17 -22.60 19.07
C ILE A 598 23.21 -21.56 18.68
N ALA A 599 22.82 -20.58 17.88
CA ALA A 599 23.73 -19.56 17.37
C ALA A 599 24.33 -18.73 18.51
N LEU A 600 23.51 -18.30 19.47
CA LEU A 600 23.99 -17.50 20.61
C LEU A 600 24.81 -18.34 21.59
N GLY A 601 24.47 -19.61 21.80
CA GLY A 601 25.23 -20.54 22.65
C GLY A 601 26.63 -20.83 22.09
N GLN A 602 26.81 -20.86 20.77
CA GLN A 602 28.12 -20.98 20.14
C GLN A 602 29.01 -19.75 20.35
N GLU A 603 28.41 -18.56 20.31
CA GLU A 603 29.13 -17.30 20.50
C GLU A 603 29.40 -16.96 21.97
N ALA A 604 28.53 -17.40 22.89
CA ALA A 604 28.70 -17.26 24.33
C ALA A 604 28.62 -18.61 25.07
N PRO A 605 29.63 -19.52 24.92
CA PRO A 605 29.58 -20.87 25.48
C PRO A 605 29.40 -20.90 27.00
N ASN A 606 29.93 -19.90 27.71
CA ASN A 606 29.82 -19.81 29.17
C ASN A 606 28.39 -19.45 29.66
N GLN A 607 27.52 -18.98 28.77
CA GLN A 607 26.12 -18.62 29.05
C GLN A 607 25.13 -19.51 28.28
N ALA A 608 25.60 -20.57 27.62
CA ALA A 608 24.76 -21.39 26.74
C ALA A 608 23.54 -21.99 27.47
N PHE A 609 23.69 -22.41 28.73
CA PHE A 609 22.57 -22.91 29.55
C PHE A 609 21.55 -21.81 29.91
N ASP A 610 22.03 -20.62 30.28
CA ASP A 610 21.16 -19.49 30.62
C ASP A 610 20.41 -18.98 29.38
N ILE A 611 21.07 -18.97 28.21
CA ILE A 611 20.46 -18.63 26.91
C ILE A 611 19.40 -19.67 26.54
N ALA A 612 19.71 -20.97 26.64
CA ALA A 612 18.77 -22.04 26.35
C ALA A 612 17.52 -21.97 27.23
N THR A 613 17.71 -21.73 28.53
CA THR A 613 16.62 -21.57 29.50
C THR A 613 15.78 -20.33 29.20
N ALA A 614 16.42 -19.20 28.91
CA ALA A 614 15.74 -17.95 28.59
C ALA A 614 14.93 -18.01 27.29
N VAL A 615 15.42 -18.71 26.26
CA VAL A 615 14.67 -18.91 25.01
C VAL A 615 13.51 -19.88 25.23
N ALA A 616 13.73 -21.00 25.93
CA ALA A 616 12.68 -21.97 26.24
C ALA A 616 11.54 -21.37 27.07
N GLU A 617 11.84 -20.44 27.99
CA GLU A 617 10.82 -19.72 28.78
C GLU A 617 9.87 -18.90 27.90
N VAL A 618 10.41 -18.27 26.85
CA VAL A 618 9.63 -17.41 25.95
C VAL A 618 8.97 -18.19 24.81
N LEU A 619 9.61 -19.27 24.36
CA LEU A 619 9.16 -20.16 23.26
C LEU A 619 9.11 -21.61 23.75
N PRO A 620 8.09 -22.01 24.52
CA PRO A 620 7.97 -23.35 25.08
C PRO A 620 7.99 -24.46 24.03
N GLU A 621 7.41 -24.24 22.85
CA GLU A 621 7.38 -25.24 21.76
C GLU A 621 8.77 -25.63 21.24
N ASP A 622 9.76 -24.73 21.30
CA ASP A 622 11.11 -24.98 20.83
C ASP A 622 12.01 -25.60 21.93
N ALA A 623 11.52 -25.70 23.18
CA ALA A 623 12.32 -26.10 24.34
C ALA A 623 13.01 -27.46 24.17
N ALA A 624 12.34 -28.44 23.56
CA ALA A 624 12.91 -29.78 23.34
C ALA A 624 14.09 -29.76 22.34
N GLN A 625 13.95 -29.02 21.23
CA GLN A 625 14.99 -28.88 20.21
C GLN A 625 16.19 -28.04 20.71
N VAL A 626 15.90 -26.98 21.47
CA VAL A 626 16.91 -26.16 22.16
C VAL A 626 17.74 -27.03 23.10
N ALA A 627 17.07 -27.80 23.98
CA ALA A 627 17.73 -28.65 24.96
C ALA A 627 18.58 -29.73 24.29
N GLU A 628 18.05 -30.39 23.25
CA GLU A 628 18.76 -31.41 22.48
C GLU A 628 20.07 -30.87 21.89
N SER A 629 20.00 -29.73 21.20
CA SER A 629 21.14 -29.18 20.46
C SER A 629 22.26 -28.68 21.39
N ILE A 630 21.89 -28.08 22.52
CA ILE A 630 22.85 -27.61 23.53
C ILE A 630 23.46 -28.80 24.28
N ALA A 631 22.67 -29.81 24.63
CA ALA A 631 23.18 -31.03 25.28
C ALA A 631 24.17 -31.81 24.39
N GLN A 632 23.97 -31.83 23.06
CA GLN A 632 24.95 -32.41 22.13
C GLN A 632 26.31 -31.68 22.14
N THR A 633 26.31 -30.40 22.51
CA THR A 633 27.52 -29.56 22.56
C THR A 633 28.28 -29.70 23.88
N ASP A 634 27.57 -29.88 25.00
CA ASP A 634 28.16 -30.21 26.31
C ASP A 634 27.41 -31.38 27.00
N PRO A 635 27.74 -32.63 26.61
CA PRO A 635 27.07 -33.81 27.17
C PRO A 635 27.27 -33.98 28.67
N ASP A 636 28.41 -33.52 29.22
CA ASP A 636 28.75 -33.78 30.63
C ASP A 636 27.82 -33.05 31.61
N HIS A 637 27.12 -32.01 31.16
CA HIS A 637 26.18 -31.20 31.96
C HIS A 637 24.75 -31.24 31.41
N ALA A 638 24.42 -32.21 30.56
CA ALA A 638 23.09 -32.35 29.96
C ALA A 638 21.97 -32.53 31.01
N SER A 639 22.26 -33.15 32.16
CA SER A 639 21.33 -33.28 33.30
C SER A 639 20.91 -31.92 33.84
N ASP A 640 21.88 -31.06 34.14
CA ASP A 640 21.65 -29.74 34.75
C ASP A 640 20.84 -28.83 33.80
N LEU A 641 21.02 -28.99 32.49
CA LEU A 641 20.24 -28.31 31.46
C LEU A 641 18.77 -28.76 31.44
N VAL A 642 18.53 -30.08 31.47
CA VAL A 642 17.18 -30.65 31.50
C VAL A 642 16.43 -30.17 32.75
N ASP A 643 17.09 -30.17 33.91
CA ASP A 643 16.51 -29.68 35.15
C ASP A 643 16.16 -28.18 35.07
N SER A 644 17.08 -27.37 34.56
CA SER A 644 16.90 -25.91 34.45
C SER A 644 15.75 -25.54 33.50
N ILE A 645 15.65 -26.19 32.34
CA ILE A 645 14.54 -25.96 31.39
C ILE A 645 13.23 -26.51 31.96
N SER A 646 13.24 -27.69 32.61
CA SER A 646 12.03 -28.31 33.17
C SER A 646 11.45 -27.53 34.35
N GLU A 647 12.28 -26.82 35.12
CA GLU A 647 11.82 -25.94 36.20
C GLU A 647 11.07 -24.72 35.63
N VAL A 648 11.51 -24.20 34.49
CA VAL A 648 10.94 -22.99 33.86
C VAL A 648 9.76 -23.32 32.93
N VAL A 649 9.80 -24.46 32.25
CA VAL A 649 8.77 -24.94 31.31
C VAL A 649 8.28 -26.35 31.71
N PRO A 650 7.55 -26.48 32.83
CA PRO A 650 7.18 -27.78 33.38
C PRO A 650 6.22 -28.59 32.49
N GLU A 651 5.53 -27.94 31.56
CA GLU A 651 4.64 -28.60 30.60
C GLU A 651 5.36 -29.35 29.48
N MET A 652 6.62 -28.99 29.19
CA MET A 652 7.46 -29.62 28.16
C MET A 652 8.53 -30.55 28.74
N ALA A 653 8.56 -30.75 30.06
CA ALA A 653 9.63 -31.50 30.75
C ALA A 653 9.83 -32.93 30.21
N ASP A 654 8.73 -33.64 29.93
CA ASP A 654 8.78 -35.00 29.37
C ASP A 654 9.38 -35.02 27.95
N GLU A 655 9.06 -34.01 27.13
CA GLU A 655 9.53 -33.89 25.74
C GLU A 655 10.99 -33.47 25.68
N VAL A 656 11.40 -32.49 26.50
CA VAL A 656 12.77 -32.03 26.67
C VAL A 656 13.68 -33.18 27.09
N MET A 657 13.26 -33.95 28.09
CA MET A 657 14.05 -35.07 28.57
C MET A 657 14.15 -36.19 27.54
N TYR A 658 13.05 -36.49 26.84
CA TYR A 658 13.06 -37.50 25.79
C TYR A 658 14.01 -37.11 24.66
N ALA A 659 13.98 -35.85 24.21
CA ALA A 659 14.86 -35.34 23.15
C ALA A 659 16.33 -35.44 23.54
N VAL A 660 16.71 -34.99 24.74
CA VAL A 660 18.10 -35.07 25.25
C VAL A 660 18.56 -36.52 25.45
N ALA A 661 17.72 -37.39 26.03
CA ALA A 661 18.06 -38.80 26.20
C ALA A 661 18.18 -39.55 24.86
N SER A 662 17.41 -39.16 23.85
CA SER A 662 17.46 -39.76 22.51
C SER A 662 18.74 -39.38 21.74
N SER A 663 19.24 -38.16 21.95
CA SER A 663 20.46 -37.66 21.31
C SER A 663 21.75 -38.11 22.01
N LEU A 664 21.69 -38.44 23.30
CA LEU A 664 22.83 -38.88 24.12
C LEU A 664 22.64 -40.31 24.68
N PRO A 665 22.74 -41.35 23.84
CA PRO A 665 22.43 -42.73 24.24
C PRO A 665 23.35 -43.32 25.32
N GLU A 666 24.55 -42.77 25.53
CA GLU A 666 25.47 -43.20 26.60
C GLU A 666 25.10 -42.63 27.98
N GLN A 667 24.35 -41.52 28.03
CA GLN A 667 23.92 -40.84 29.26
C GLN A 667 22.42 -41.01 29.55
N ALA A 668 21.66 -41.51 28.56
CA ALA A 668 20.23 -41.78 28.65
C ALA A 668 19.83 -42.65 29.85
N GLU A 669 20.65 -43.62 30.25
CA GLU A 669 20.34 -44.52 31.39
C GLU A 669 20.38 -43.79 32.74
N ALA A 670 21.19 -42.72 32.87
CA ALA A 670 21.25 -41.89 34.08
C ALA A 670 20.08 -40.89 34.12
N LEU A 671 19.81 -40.19 33.01
CA LEU A 671 18.70 -39.23 32.88
C LEU A 671 17.33 -39.89 33.08
N LEU A 672 17.11 -41.06 32.49
CA LEU A 672 15.85 -41.81 32.64
C LEU A 672 15.66 -42.42 34.04
N GLN A 673 16.75 -42.67 34.79
CA GLN A 673 16.66 -43.14 36.19
C GLN A 673 16.22 -42.03 37.14
N GLU A 674 16.55 -40.77 36.84
CA GLU A 674 16.19 -39.60 37.65
C GLU A 674 14.66 -39.37 37.63
N VAL A 675 14.00 -39.46 36.47
CA VAL A 675 12.52 -39.43 36.37
C VAL A 675 11.84 -40.60 37.04
N LEU A 676 12.38 -41.80 36.91
CA LEU A 676 11.81 -42.95 37.61
C LEU A 676 11.85 -42.74 39.12
N SER A 677 12.85 -42.04 39.64
CA SER A 677 12.95 -41.69 41.05
C SER A 677 12.02 -40.54 41.46
N ASP A 678 11.84 -39.52 40.61
CA ASP A 678 10.95 -38.39 40.88
C ASP A 678 9.46 -38.74 40.72
N ALA A 679 9.12 -39.60 39.76
CA ALA A 679 7.79 -40.18 39.60
C ALA A 679 7.41 -41.11 40.78
N GLU A 680 8.40 -41.79 41.38
CA GLU A 680 8.22 -42.57 42.61
C GLU A 680 8.08 -41.68 43.87
N SER A 681 8.63 -40.46 43.86
CA SER A 681 8.51 -39.50 44.97
C SER A 681 7.22 -38.66 44.93
N SER A 682 6.58 -38.57 43.75
CA SER A 682 5.37 -37.80 43.48
C SER A 682 4.05 -38.60 43.66
N GLN A 683 4.13 -39.88 44.03
CA GLN A 683 3.01 -40.73 44.49
C GLN A 683 2.91 -40.76 46.01
#